data_AF-A0A9D8NIU1-F1
#
_entry.id   AF-A0A9D8NIU1-F1
#
_cell.length_a   1.000
_cell.length_b   1.000
_cell.length_c   1.000
_cell.angle_alpha   90.00
_cell.angle_beta   90.00
_cell.angle_gamma   90.00
#
_symmetry.space_group_name_H-M   'P 1'
#
loop_
_entity.id
_entity.type
_entity.pdbx_description
1 polymer ?
#
loop_
_entity_poly.entity_id
_entity_poly.type
_entity_poly.pdbx_seq_one_letter_code
_entity_poly.pdbx_strand_id
1 'polypeptide(L)'
;MKKVICLLTAATAMALVSCQPVDPEEEYKNKDLTIQASIASTKASAKADGIAWTSGDALLVTCDGEAYNFSTSQGGTTADFVATDGLTQEKVGINPLTAYYGCTQFGAFTIPQNQSISGSESQTRLPMYAYTATAPEKAKVSMSFTPAASMLEVTISPAEITLNKVELVPVEETSVVGNVAGAGTVNALTGKVSFSGNLKSVAAIFQGGASVKNGLTFRLPIGWFSVTGGMKLVLTYNETDSYEEVIWDGGAFQSYDGSADAKAYKFIPVNVELVMGARDFYVSPNGKASSKGIKENDPTTLDYALSSADAGSVIHLAAGTYNPVRSLLGDETGAAGRKTLEISRALTLVGAGPDKTFLDAAGAFHAVCVTALPDAKVTLKDLCIKGGDTTESQADGEVISPVNEKKYSDEYGSGLFVSGSDIVLENVKITGNKGKNAVGAYINGAKASLKNVEVSGNESTGNGSGFWASASELTMEGCTVSGNKCGGVASGLYIYSAAETTCTATVKDCVFTANETEKNNSAIYVRGADATASVSATITGCVIKENKGVMGAGFGVTYATVLLDGCQVLDNTSSGNGANLVYPGAKVTFKDCIFRGNTATLAAAAYLYTDKDAAELTVLNSEFSGNTTAGRGGAIYARAGSAEGVKLHVANSTFYGNQAASTGSAIALYGKADMPVVVNIYSSTITGNTCTRTSNTPGGAIGLETAGLTANIYNSVISGNIWEAAPASADLFVKAGTATVKKSVINTAVYGADGAVVSGAPAFAAASMLSMKKQDGKTTVFSLAGSDNPAKTYGYDVAGLKALGASIDGSILEKDQWGNSRSASVMGAYVE
;
A
#
# COMPACT_ATOMS: atom_id res chain seq x y z
N MET A 1 -2.81 -76.64 -13.62
CA MET A 1 -2.39 -77.89 -12.93
C MET A 1 -1.06 -77.63 -12.22
N LYS A 2 -0.97 -78.00 -10.92
CA LYS A 2 0.25 -78.25 -10.10
C LYS A 2 1.19 -77.05 -9.86
N LYS A 3 1.91 -76.90 -8.75
CA LYS A 3 1.89 -77.32 -7.32
C LYS A 3 3.19 -76.70 -6.75
N VAL A 4 3.11 -76.04 -5.59
CA VAL A 4 4.04 -76.10 -4.43
C VAL A 4 5.52 -75.71 -4.64
N ILE A 5 6.04 -74.77 -3.83
CA ILE A 5 6.99 -74.96 -2.70
C ILE A 5 7.30 -73.59 -2.05
N CYS A 6 7.18 -73.53 -0.72
CA CYS A 6 7.46 -72.40 0.18
C CYS A 6 8.96 -72.06 0.29
N LEU A 7 9.31 -70.80 0.57
CA LEU A 7 9.84 -70.37 1.89
C LEU A 7 10.04 -68.83 1.97
N LEU A 8 9.47 -68.27 3.05
CA LEU A 8 9.70 -66.98 3.73
C LEU A 8 9.91 -65.69 2.92
N THR A 9 8.86 -64.85 2.92
CA THR A 9 8.87 -63.43 2.56
C THR A 9 9.23 -62.52 3.74
N ALA A 10 9.90 -61.42 3.40
CA ALA A 10 10.15 -60.25 4.21
C ALA A 10 8.98 -59.25 4.20
N ALA A 11 9.05 -58.32 5.17
CA ALA A 11 8.67 -56.91 5.10
C ALA A 11 7.19 -56.46 5.20
N THR A 12 7.00 -55.52 6.14
CA THR A 12 6.16 -54.30 6.12
C THR A 12 4.64 -54.36 5.91
N ALA A 13 3.99 -53.66 6.84
CA ALA A 13 2.75 -52.88 6.72
C ALA A 13 1.39 -53.62 6.74
N MET A 14 0.57 -53.15 7.68
CA MET A 14 -0.89 -53.20 7.78
C MET A 14 -1.57 -54.54 8.05
N ALA A 15 -1.98 -54.71 9.31
CA ALA A 15 -3.35 -55.10 9.61
C ALA A 15 -3.78 -54.26 10.83
N LEU A 16 -4.66 -53.28 10.66
CA LEU A 16 -6.09 -53.51 10.89
C LEU A 16 -6.30 -54.27 12.20
N VAL A 17 -6.43 -53.55 13.31
CA VAL A 17 -7.51 -53.93 14.23
C VAL A 17 -8.79 -53.55 13.51
N SER A 18 -9.21 -54.48 12.66
CA SER A 18 -10.59 -54.60 12.26
C SER A 18 -11.43 -54.66 13.54
N CYS A 19 -12.61 -54.04 13.52
CA CYS A 19 -13.74 -54.63 14.22
C CYS A 19 -13.91 -56.05 13.64
N GLN A 20 -13.17 -57.03 14.15
CA GLN A 20 -13.76 -58.35 14.28
C GLN A 20 -14.79 -58.21 15.41
N PRO A 21 -16.03 -58.68 15.23
CA PRO A 21 -16.89 -58.90 16.38
C PRO A 21 -16.10 -59.80 17.32
N VAL A 22 -15.84 -59.31 18.53
CA VAL A 22 -15.46 -60.20 19.61
C VAL A 22 -16.56 -61.26 19.64
N ASP A 23 -16.16 -62.52 19.55
CA ASP A 23 -17.01 -63.66 19.80
C ASP A 23 -17.87 -63.32 21.03
N PRO A 24 -19.22 -63.35 20.99
CA PRO A 24 -20.04 -62.90 22.11
C PRO A 24 -19.80 -63.66 23.43
N GLU A 25 -18.95 -64.70 23.42
CA GLU A 25 -18.69 -65.59 24.54
C GLU A 25 -17.27 -65.54 25.13
N GLU A 26 -16.32 -64.70 24.68
CA GLU A 26 -15.16 -64.39 25.52
C GLU A 26 -15.51 -63.31 26.56
N GLU A 27 -15.92 -63.80 27.72
CA GLU A 27 -16.10 -63.02 28.93
C GLU A 27 -14.79 -62.31 29.28
N TYR A 28 -14.71 -60.99 29.05
CA TYR A 28 -13.67 -60.15 29.64
C TYR A 28 -13.73 -60.34 31.18
N LYS A 29 -12.81 -61.11 31.76
CA LYS A 29 -12.75 -61.46 33.20
C LYS A 29 -12.50 -60.27 34.17
N ASN A 30 -12.63 -59.03 33.69
CA ASN A 30 -12.36 -57.81 34.46
C ASN A 30 -13.42 -56.73 34.20
N LYS A 31 -14.68 -57.10 33.91
CA LYS A 31 -15.69 -56.11 33.49
C LYS A 31 -16.02 -55.08 34.59
N ASP A 32 -15.83 -55.44 35.86
CA ASP A 32 -16.21 -54.62 37.01
C ASP A 32 -15.07 -54.41 38.02
N LEU A 33 -13.81 -54.27 37.54
CA LEU A 33 -12.70 -54.01 38.45
C LEU A 33 -12.84 -52.64 39.12
N THR A 34 -13.08 -52.62 40.44
CA THR A 34 -13.12 -51.39 41.24
C THR A 34 -12.03 -51.45 42.31
N ILE A 35 -11.17 -50.44 42.39
CA ILE A 35 -10.17 -50.33 43.46
C ILE A 35 -10.69 -49.32 44.48
N GLN A 36 -11.03 -49.81 45.66
CA GLN A 36 -11.34 -49.02 46.85
C GLN A 36 -10.14 -49.06 47.77
N ALA A 37 -9.84 -47.96 48.46
CA ALA A 37 -8.68 -47.87 49.33
C ALA A 37 -9.12 -47.30 50.67
N SER A 38 -8.73 -47.93 51.78
CA SER A 38 -8.95 -47.41 53.12
C SER A 38 -7.61 -46.99 53.70
N ILE A 39 -7.31 -45.71 53.63
CA ILE A 39 -6.16 -45.13 54.35
C ILE A 39 -6.67 -44.72 55.73
N ALA A 40 -6.01 -45.18 56.80
CA ALA A 40 -6.35 -44.76 58.14
C ALA A 40 -6.17 -43.24 58.24
N SER A 41 -7.25 -42.56 58.65
CA SER A 41 -7.41 -41.11 58.65
C SER A 41 -6.20 -40.32 59.17
N THR A 42 -5.94 -39.18 58.51
CA THR A 42 -5.11 -38.02 58.90
C THR A 42 -3.59 -38.10 58.71
N LYS A 43 -3.11 -37.63 57.55
CA LYS A 43 -1.87 -36.84 57.48
C LYS A 43 -2.09 -35.57 56.66
N ALA A 44 -2.06 -34.45 57.36
CA ALA A 44 -2.08 -33.11 56.77
C ALA A 44 -0.73 -32.78 56.12
N SER A 45 -0.79 -32.02 55.01
CA SER A 45 0.30 -31.45 54.21
C SER A 45 1.10 -32.42 53.31
N ALA A 46 0.78 -32.39 52.01
CA ALA A 46 1.66 -32.87 50.95
C ALA A 46 2.91 -31.97 50.89
N LYS A 47 4.10 -32.55 51.05
CA LYS A 47 5.36 -31.94 50.59
C LYS A 47 5.64 -32.37 49.15
N ALA A 48 6.60 -31.70 48.50
CA ALA A 48 7.03 -31.87 47.11
C ALA A 48 7.44 -33.32 46.71
N ASP A 49 7.50 -34.24 47.67
CA ASP A 49 8.06 -35.57 47.51
C ASP A 49 6.99 -36.66 47.25
N GLY A 50 5.70 -36.30 47.17
CA GLY A 50 4.59 -37.23 46.89
C GLY A 50 3.93 -37.86 48.13
N ILE A 51 2.85 -38.61 47.92
CA ILE A 51 2.14 -39.38 48.97
C ILE A 51 2.99 -40.59 49.35
N ALA A 52 3.28 -40.79 50.64
CA ALA A 52 3.99 -41.98 51.13
C ALA A 52 3.02 -42.93 51.85
N TRP A 53 2.95 -44.18 51.40
CA TRP A 53 2.27 -45.28 52.06
C TRP A 53 2.86 -45.57 53.44
N THR A 54 2.08 -46.20 54.30
CA THR A 54 2.51 -46.71 55.61
C THR A 54 2.18 -48.19 55.77
N SER A 55 3.05 -48.88 56.50
CA SER A 55 2.82 -50.28 56.90
C SER A 55 1.47 -50.39 57.63
N GLY A 56 0.56 -51.22 57.12
CA GLY A 56 -0.80 -51.40 57.62
C GLY A 56 -1.89 -50.74 56.77
N ASP A 57 -1.54 -49.90 55.78
CA ASP A 57 -2.55 -49.38 54.84
C ASP A 57 -3.16 -50.52 54.02
N ALA A 58 -4.47 -50.41 53.75
CA ALA A 58 -5.24 -51.46 53.08
C ALA A 58 -6.01 -50.96 51.85
N LEU A 59 -6.15 -51.83 50.86
CA LEU A 59 -6.92 -51.63 49.64
C LEU A 59 -7.95 -52.74 49.51
N LEU A 60 -9.18 -52.40 49.16
CA LEU A 60 -10.22 -53.35 48.77
C LEU A 60 -10.38 -53.29 47.25
N VAL A 61 -9.90 -54.31 46.55
CA VAL A 61 -10.07 -54.45 45.10
C VAL A 61 -11.28 -55.35 44.85
N THR A 62 -12.29 -54.89 44.13
CA THR A 62 -13.36 -55.75 43.62
C THR A 62 -13.07 -56.17 42.19
N CYS A 63 -13.27 -57.44 41.86
CA CYS A 63 -13.16 -57.98 40.51
C CYS A 63 -14.37 -58.90 40.28
N ASP A 64 -15.13 -58.66 39.20
CA ASP A 64 -16.35 -59.41 38.85
C ASP A 64 -17.34 -59.56 40.04
N GLY A 65 -17.54 -58.46 40.79
CA GLY A 65 -18.48 -58.42 41.92
C GLY A 65 -17.96 -59.00 43.25
N GLU A 66 -16.79 -59.63 43.28
CA GLU A 66 -16.15 -60.12 44.51
C GLU A 66 -15.09 -59.15 45.02
N ALA A 67 -15.00 -58.95 46.34
CA ALA A 67 -14.08 -58.01 46.97
C ALA A 67 -12.88 -58.69 47.63
N TYR A 68 -11.69 -58.12 47.45
CA TYR A 68 -10.40 -58.67 47.85
C TYR A 68 -9.60 -57.63 48.63
N ASN A 69 -9.26 -57.93 49.87
CA ASN A 69 -8.43 -57.05 50.68
C ASN A 69 -6.95 -57.24 50.33
N PHE A 70 -6.25 -56.12 50.26
CA PHE A 70 -4.81 -56.04 50.13
C PHE A 70 -4.27 -55.16 51.24
N SER A 71 -3.08 -55.46 51.73
CA SER A 71 -2.40 -54.59 52.69
C SER A 71 -0.93 -54.45 52.34
N THR A 72 -0.33 -53.32 52.68
CA THR A 72 1.12 -53.14 52.56
C THR A 72 1.80 -53.27 53.91
N SER A 73 2.98 -53.90 53.94
CA SER A 73 3.86 -53.91 55.11
C SER A 73 4.98 -52.87 55.02
N GLN A 74 5.03 -52.10 53.93
CA GLN A 74 6.10 -51.15 53.63
C GLN A 74 5.57 -49.71 53.65
N GLY A 75 6.46 -48.75 53.91
CA GLY A 75 6.15 -47.33 53.80
C GLY A 75 7.08 -46.60 52.83
N GLY A 76 6.56 -45.59 52.13
CA GLY A 76 7.28 -44.85 51.08
C GLY A 76 6.38 -44.42 49.92
N THR A 77 6.93 -43.67 48.95
CA THR A 77 6.19 -43.17 47.77
C THR A 77 5.78 -44.25 46.77
N THR A 78 6.34 -45.45 46.93
CA THR A 78 5.94 -46.70 46.27
C THR A 78 5.78 -47.76 47.35
N ALA A 79 4.73 -48.58 47.29
CA ALA A 79 4.55 -49.71 48.20
C ALA A 79 3.93 -50.92 47.50
N ASP A 80 4.38 -52.11 47.90
CA ASP A 80 3.79 -53.39 47.51
C ASP A 80 2.59 -53.69 48.40
N PHE A 81 1.43 -53.91 47.80
CA PHE A 81 0.23 -54.38 48.48
C PHE A 81 0.02 -55.87 48.18
N VAL A 82 -0.17 -56.67 49.22
CA VAL A 82 -0.34 -58.12 49.12
C VAL A 82 -1.77 -58.47 49.46
N ALA A 83 -2.44 -59.26 48.61
CA ALA A 83 -3.79 -59.72 48.89
C ALA A 83 -3.79 -60.57 50.16
N THR A 84 -4.63 -60.24 51.13
CA THR A 84 -4.88 -61.13 52.27
C THR A 84 -5.77 -62.30 51.86
N ASP A 85 -6.58 -62.12 50.80
CA ASP A 85 -7.55 -63.11 50.34
C ASP A 85 -7.45 -63.37 48.82
N GLY A 86 -7.22 -64.63 48.42
CA GLY A 86 -7.76 -65.32 47.24
C GLY A 86 -7.65 -64.79 45.79
N LEU A 87 -7.16 -63.57 45.50
CA LEU A 87 -7.13 -63.07 44.10
C LEU A 87 -6.03 -63.78 43.27
N THR A 88 -6.42 -64.60 42.30
CA THR A 88 -5.50 -65.36 41.44
C THR A 88 -5.36 -64.76 40.04
N GLN A 89 -4.23 -65.03 39.38
CA GLN A 89 -3.97 -64.66 37.98
C GLN A 89 -5.05 -65.16 37.00
N GLU A 90 -5.72 -66.28 37.35
CA GLU A 90 -6.79 -66.89 36.55
C GLU A 90 -8.09 -66.07 36.56
N LYS A 91 -8.33 -65.27 37.62
CA LYS A 91 -9.47 -64.34 37.73
C LYS A 91 -9.20 -63.01 37.02
N VAL A 92 -7.98 -62.48 37.09
CA VAL A 92 -7.63 -61.15 36.53
C VAL A 92 -7.19 -61.20 35.06
N GLY A 93 -6.76 -62.36 34.56
CA GLY A 93 -6.19 -62.48 33.21
C GLY A 93 -4.78 -61.87 33.09
N ILE A 94 -4.23 -61.86 31.87
CA ILE A 94 -2.83 -61.48 31.57
C ILE A 94 -2.64 -59.97 31.28
N ASN A 95 -3.72 -59.19 31.27
CA ASN A 95 -3.66 -57.78 30.92
C ASN A 95 -3.31 -56.91 32.14
N PRO A 96 -2.50 -55.85 31.97
CA PRO A 96 -2.21 -54.90 33.05
C PRO A 96 -3.50 -54.20 33.51
N LEU A 97 -3.73 -54.19 34.82
CA LEU A 97 -4.82 -53.43 35.43
C LEU A 97 -4.48 -51.94 35.42
N THR A 98 -5.42 -51.07 35.03
CA THR A 98 -5.25 -49.61 35.08
C THR A 98 -6.48 -48.97 35.72
N ALA A 99 -6.29 -48.19 36.78
CA ALA A 99 -7.36 -47.43 37.43
C ALA A 99 -7.10 -45.92 37.34
N TYR A 100 -8.15 -45.15 37.07
CA TYR A 100 -8.10 -43.69 36.99
C TYR A 100 -8.77 -43.09 38.24
N TYR A 101 -8.12 -42.13 38.91
CA TYR A 101 -8.72 -41.44 40.05
C TYR A 101 -8.90 -39.95 39.79
N GLY A 102 -10.02 -39.40 40.26
CA GLY A 102 -10.30 -37.97 40.16
C GLY A 102 -9.94 -37.22 41.43
N CYS A 103 -9.06 -36.23 41.33
CA CYS A 103 -8.72 -35.37 42.48
C CYS A 103 -9.72 -34.21 42.64
N THR A 104 -10.15 -33.93 43.87
CA THR A 104 -11.13 -32.89 44.19
C THR A 104 -10.52 -31.53 44.57
N GLN A 105 -9.23 -31.44 44.94
CA GLN A 105 -8.52 -30.19 45.22
C GLN A 105 -6.98 -30.35 45.16
N PHE A 106 -6.24 -29.26 44.92
CA PHE A 106 -4.76 -29.25 44.92
C PHE A 106 -4.21 -29.68 46.29
N GLY A 107 -3.41 -30.74 46.32
CA GLY A 107 -2.56 -31.08 47.47
C GLY A 107 -3.20 -31.88 48.61
N ALA A 108 -4.45 -32.32 48.50
CA ALA A 108 -5.05 -33.28 49.43
C ALA A 108 -5.90 -34.31 48.68
N PHE A 109 -5.46 -35.57 48.70
CA PHE A 109 -6.27 -36.70 48.26
C PHE A 109 -7.07 -37.21 49.45
N THR A 110 -8.40 -37.22 49.34
CA THR A 110 -9.27 -37.94 50.28
C THR A 110 -10.01 -38.99 49.47
N ILE A 111 -9.86 -40.26 49.83
CA ILE A 111 -10.68 -41.34 49.26
C ILE A 111 -12.00 -41.32 50.00
N PRO A 112 -13.13 -40.97 49.38
CA PRO A 112 -14.43 -41.19 50.00
C PRO A 112 -14.60 -42.69 50.20
N GLN A 113 -15.13 -43.11 51.35
CA GLN A 113 -15.26 -44.53 51.70
C GLN A 113 -16.09 -45.38 50.72
N ASN A 114 -16.74 -44.79 49.70
CA ASN A 114 -17.42 -45.51 48.63
C ASN A 114 -17.40 -44.68 47.33
N GLN A 115 -16.70 -45.14 46.30
CA GLN A 115 -16.87 -44.64 44.94
C GLN A 115 -16.74 -45.79 43.94
N SER A 116 -17.79 -46.07 43.18
CA SER A 116 -17.74 -46.95 42.00
C SER A 116 -17.54 -46.09 40.75
N ILE A 117 -16.67 -46.51 39.85
CA ILE A 117 -16.53 -45.91 38.52
C ILE A 117 -17.13 -46.92 37.53
N SER A 118 -18.42 -46.77 37.26
CA SER A 118 -19.06 -47.32 36.06
C SER A 118 -19.32 -46.16 35.10
N GLY A 119 -19.31 -46.46 33.80
CA GLY A 119 -19.35 -45.44 32.74
C GLY A 119 -20.47 -44.41 32.90
N SER A 120 -20.13 -43.17 32.51
CA SER A 120 -20.98 -41.97 32.40
C SER A 120 -21.50 -41.33 33.70
N GLU A 121 -20.71 -40.42 34.31
CA GLU A 121 -21.11 -39.03 34.63
C GLU A 121 -19.96 -38.22 35.30
N SER A 122 -20.07 -36.89 35.20
CA SER A 122 -19.04 -35.85 35.25
C SER A 122 -18.57 -35.41 36.65
N GLN A 123 -17.27 -35.11 36.82
CA GLN A 123 -16.73 -33.87 37.43
C GLN A 123 -15.31 -33.60 36.86
N THR A 124 -14.94 -32.34 36.65
CA THR A 124 -13.60 -31.90 36.19
C THR A 124 -12.50 -32.42 37.12
N ARG A 125 -11.61 -33.29 36.62
CA ARG A 125 -10.67 -34.08 37.42
C ARG A 125 -9.29 -34.13 36.76
N LEU A 126 -8.22 -33.97 37.53
CA LEU A 126 -6.84 -34.22 37.10
C LEU A 126 -6.61 -35.74 36.98
N PRO A 127 -6.11 -36.27 35.85
CA PRO A 127 -5.72 -37.67 35.77
C PRO A 127 -4.39 -37.88 36.52
N MET A 128 -4.37 -38.81 37.47
CA MET A 128 -3.14 -39.45 37.95
C MET A 128 -3.16 -40.90 37.50
N TYR A 129 -2.02 -41.43 37.04
CA TYR A 129 -1.91 -42.86 36.75
C TYR A 129 -1.61 -43.62 38.04
N ALA A 130 -2.31 -44.74 38.26
CA ALA A 130 -1.78 -45.86 39.01
C ALA A 130 -1.36 -46.93 37.99
N TYR A 131 -0.06 -47.21 37.86
CA TYR A 131 0.40 -48.34 37.07
C TYR A 131 0.39 -49.60 37.93
N THR A 132 -0.17 -50.69 37.39
CA THR A 132 -0.04 -52.03 37.99
C THR A 132 0.93 -52.84 37.15
N ALA A 133 2.11 -53.13 37.69
CA ALA A 133 3.10 -53.95 37.01
C ALA A 133 2.72 -55.42 37.11
N THR A 134 2.37 -56.02 35.97
CA THR A 134 2.21 -57.47 35.72
C THR A 134 1.13 -58.19 36.52
N ALA A 135 0.40 -59.09 35.82
CA ALA A 135 -0.56 -60.01 36.43
C ALA A 135 0.07 -60.70 37.66
N PRO A 136 -0.70 -60.98 38.73
CA PRO A 136 -0.14 -61.29 40.03
C PRO A 136 0.56 -62.65 40.02
N GLU A 137 1.86 -62.69 39.74
CA GLU A 137 2.71 -63.71 40.33
C GLU A 137 2.69 -63.48 41.84
N LYS A 138 1.98 -64.35 42.56
CA LYS A 138 1.90 -64.39 44.04
C LYS A 138 1.09 -63.26 44.70
N ALA A 139 -0.06 -62.89 44.15
CA ALA A 139 -1.04 -62.04 44.83
C ALA A 139 -0.53 -60.64 45.26
N LYS A 140 0.43 -60.07 44.50
CA LYS A 140 0.97 -58.73 44.72
C LYS A 140 0.41 -57.72 43.71
N VAL A 141 0.04 -56.54 44.20
CA VAL A 141 -0.35 -55.36 43.43
C VAL A 141 0.53 -54.20 43.90
N SER A 142 1.42 -53.69 43.03
CA SER A 142 2.22 -52.48 43.33
C SER A 142 1.47 -51.26 42.78
N MET A 143 1.30 -50.21 43.60
CA MET A 143 0.66 -48.95 43.19
C MET A 143 1.62 -47.78 43.35
N SER A 144 1.85 -47.03 42.27
CA SER A 144 2.60 -45.76 42.26
C SER A 144 1.72 -44.63 41.75
N PHE A 145 1.68 -43.50 42.45
CA PHE A 145 0.93 -42.31 42.03
C PHE A 145 1.89 -41.24 41.49
N THR A 146 1.76 -40.89 40.21
CA THR A 146 2.49 -39.77 39.58
C THR A 146 1.51 -38.75 38.98
N PRO A 147 1.76 -37.43 39.14
CA PRO A 147 0.99 -36.43 38.39
C PRO A 147 1.22 -36.64 36.88
N ALA A 148 0.19 -36.50 36.04
CA ALA A 148 0.29 -36.87 34.63
C ALA A 148 0.98 -35.82 33.73
N ALA A 149 0.93 -34.53 34.09
CA ALA A 149 1.42 -33.43 33.24
C ALA A 149 1.45 -32.10 34.00
N SER A 150 2.25 -31.15 33.50
CA SER A 150 2.11 -29.74 33.89
C SER A 150 0.82 -29.17 33.31
N MET A 151 0.23 -28.20 34.01
CA MET A 151 -1.09 -27.64 33.71
C MET A 151 -0.99 -26.16 33.36
N LEU A 152 -1.57 -25.78 32.24
CA LEU A 152 -1.80 -24.39 31.85
C LEU A 152 -3.24 -24.00 32.21
N GLU A 153 -3.43 -23.00 33.07
CA GLU A 153 -4.74 -22.40 33.31
C GLU A 153 -4.82 -21.11 32.51
N VAL A 154 -5.77 -21.04 31.58
CA VAL A 154 -6.01 -19.86 30.74
C VAL A 154 -7.31 -19.22 31.20
N THR A 155 -7.22 -17.98 31.67
CA THR A 155 -8.36 -17.14 32.04
C THR A 155 -8.51 -16.04 31.01
N ILE A 156 -9.61 -16.06 30.28
CA ILE A 156 -9.96 -15.10 29.24
C ILE A 156 -10.95 -14.08 29.79
N SER A 157 -10.64 -12.80 29.63
CA SER A 157 -11.50 -11.68 30.03
C SER A 157 -12.81 -11.65 29.23
N PRO A 158 -13.90 -11.07 29.78
CA PRO A 158 -15.18 -10.99 29.08
C PRO A 158 -15.10 -10.36 27.68
N ALA A 159 -15.63 -11.05 26.68
CA ALA A 159 -15.69 -10.58 25.30
C ALA A 159 -16.87 -11.21 24.56
N GLU A 160 -17.51 -10.46 23.64
CA GLU A 160 -18.63 -10.97 22.84
C GLU A 160 -18.14 -11.84 21.68
N ILE A 161 -17.57 -13.01 22.00
CA ILE A 161 -17.14 -14.02 21.05
C ILE A 161 -17.56 -15.42 21.46
N THR A 162 -17.54 -16.32 20.47
CA THR A 162 -17.67 -17.76 20.67
C THR A 162 -16.36 -18.43 20.29
N LEU A 163 -15.63 -18.96 21.29
CA LEU A 163 -14.33 -19.60 21.17
C LEU A 163 -14.46 -21.05 20.70
N ASN A 164 -13.78 -21.42 19.62
CA ASN A 164 -13.84 -22.74 18.99
C ASN A 164 -12.56 -23.55 19.20
N LYS A 165 -11.41 -22.90 19.32
CA LYS A 165 -10.12 -23.58 19.56
C LYS A 165 -9.23 -22.70 20.44
N VAL A 166 -8.48 -23.30 21.34
CA VAL A 166 -7.29 -22.71 21.95
C VAL A 166 -6.12 -23.58 21.59
N GLU A 167 -5.05 -23.01 21.08
CA GLU A 167 -3.83 -23.73 20.73
C GLU A 167 -2.61 -23.04 21.35
N LEU A 168 -1.72 -23.84 21.92
CA LEU A 168 -0.44 -23.41 22.45
C LEU A 168 0.66 -23.84 21.47
N VAL A 169 1.39 -22.87 20.93
CA VAL A 169 2.46 -23.11 19.94
C VAL A 169 3.75 -22.36 20.33
N PRO A 170 4.93 -22.87 19.93
CA PRO A 170 6.18 -22.10 20.01
C PRO A 170 6.10 -20.76 19.28
N VAL A 171 6.76 -19.72 19.81
CA VAL A 171 6.84 -18.39 19.15
C VAL A 171 7.71 -18.44 17.89
N GLU A 172 8.78 -19.23 17.91
CA GLU A 172 9.69 -19.47 16.78
C GLU A 172 9.77 -20.99 16.49
N GLU A 173 10.13 -21.38 15.25
CA GLU A 173 10.40 -22.78 14.90
C GLU A 173 11.73 -23.27 15.54
N THR A 174 11.77 -23.40 16.87
CA THR A 174 12.94 -23.89 17.61
C THR A 174 12.79 -25.36 18.03
N SER A 175 13.91 -25.94 18.46
CA SER A 175 13.98 -27.31 18.98
C SER A 175 13.24 -27.44 20.32
N VAL A 176 12.08 -28.08 20.31
CA VAL A 176 11.35 -28.50 21.53
C VAL A 176 12.07 -29.72 22.12
N VAL A 177 12.39 -29.67 23.41
CA VAL A 177 13.00 -30.80 24.14
C VAL A 177 12.05 -31.28 25.23
N GLY A 178 11.56 -32.52 25.12
CA GLY A 178 10.68 -33.14 26.12
C GLY A 178 9.56 -34.00 25.54
N ASN A 179 8.57 -34.34 26.36
CA ASN A 179 7.38 -35.12 26.01
C ASN A 179 6.10 -34.31 26.30
N VAL A 180 5.31 -34.08 25.26
CA VAL A 180 3.95 -33.51 25.38
C VAL A 180 3.00 -34.65 25.79
N ALA A 181 2.15 -34.42 26.80
CA ALA A 181 1.28 -35.46 27.32
C ALA A 181 0.21 -35.89 26.29
N GLY A 182 -0.03 -37.20 26.23
CA GLY A 182 -1.07 -37.83 25.44
C GLY A 182 -2.49 -37.52 25.91
N ALA A 183 -3.45 -37.77 25.02
CA ALA A 183 -4.83 -37.29 25.03
C ALA A 183 -5.60 -37.38 26.36
N GLY A 184 -6.32 -36.30 26.73
CA GLY A 184 -7.28 -36.27 27.84
C GLY A 184 -8.34 -35.15 27.76
N THR A 185 -9.62 -35.50 27.78
CA THR A 185 -10.78 -34.62 27.48
C THR A 185 -11.06 -33.53 28.53
N VAL A 186 -11.49 -32.32 28.12
CA VAL A 186 -12.12 -31.30 28.99
C VAL A 186 -13.48 -30.89 28.39
N ASN A 187 -14.57 -31.10 29.13
CA ASN A 187 -15.92 -30.74 28.71
C ASN A 187 -16.34 -29.42 29.38
N ALA A 188 -16.65 -28.39 28.57
CA ALA A 188 -17.25 -27.16 29.09
C ALA A 188 -18.76 -27.02 28.80
N LEU A 189 -19.38 -27.83 27.92
CA LEU A 189 -20.85 -27.94 27.80
C LEU A 189 -21.37 -29.07 26.85
N THR A 190 -20.53 -29.66 25.97
CA THR A 190 -20.92 -30.76 25.01
C THR A 190 -19.75 -31.71 24.60
N GLY A 191 -18.62 -31.67 25.32
CA GLY A 191 -17.24 -31.84 24.82
C GLY A 191 -16.74 -33.17 24.22
N LYS A 192 -16.33 -33.10 22.94
CA LYS A 192 -15.25 -33.94 22.34
C LYS A 192 -14.01 -33.07 22.12
N VAL A 193 -12.94 -33.29 22.88
CA VAL A 193 -11.62 -32.65 22.69
C VAL A 193 -10.66 -33.68 22.12
N SER A 194 -10.04 -33.39 20.99
CA SER A 194 -9.02 -34.24 20.34
C SER A 194 -7.65 -33.57 20.44
N PHE A 195 -6.62 -34.33 20.81
CA PHE A 195 -5.23 -33.88 20.87
C PHE A 195 -4.54 -34.36 19.60
N SER A 196 -4.05 -33.46 18.75
CA SER A 196 -3.20 -33.81 17.61
C SER A 196 -1.74 -33.83 18.09
N GLY A 197 -1.22 -35.01 18.40
CA GLY A 197 0.17 -35.18 18.78
C GLY A 197 1.11 -34.95 17.60
N ASN A 198 1.61 -33.72 17.48
CA ASN A 198 2.90 -33.43 16.87
C ASN A 198 3.66 -32.54 17.86
N LEU A 199 4.99 -32.69 17.94
CA LEU A 199 5.91 -31.99 18.88
C LEU A 199 5.89 -30.44 18.77
N LYS A 200 4.95 -29.85 18.04
CA LYS A 200 4.87 -28.42 17.68
C LYS A 200 3.60 -27.71 18.17
N SER A 201 2.54 -28.39 18.64
CA SER A 201 1.35 -27.70 19.20
C SER A 201 0.53 -28.52 20.20
N VAL A 202 -0.12 -27.83 21.15
CA VAL A 202 -1.12 -28.40 22.07
C VAL A 202 -2.43 -27.64 21.92
N ALA A 203 -3.51 -28.29 21.47
CA ALA A 203 -4.80 -27.64 21.23
C ALA A 203 -5.94 -28.23 22.07
N ALA A 204 -6.88 -27.37 22.46
CA ALA A 204 -8.23 -27.74 22.90
C ALA A 204 -9.26 -27.19 21.90
N ILE A 205 -10.22 -28.01 21.54
CA ILE A 205 -11.29 -27.69 20.57
C ILE A 205 -12.63 -27.70 21.32
N PHE A 206 -13.40 -26.62 21.20
CA PHE A 206 -14.73 -26.45 21.79
C PHE A 206 -15.80 -26.78 20.74
N GLN A 207 -16.30 -28.01 20.77
CA GLN A 207 -17.34 -28.47 19.84
C GLN A 207 -18.65 -27.69 20.07
N GLY A 208 -19.08 -26.92 19.08
CA GLY A 208 -20.24 -26.01 19.20
C GLY A 208 -19.92 -24.63 19.79
N GLY A 209 -18.64 -24.36 20.07
CA GLY A 209 -18.17 -23.07 20.56
C GLY A 209 -18.43 -22.81 22.05
N ALA A 210 -17.53 -22.08 22.70
CA ALA A 210 -17.63 -21.64 24.09
C ALA A 210 -17.83 -20.12 24.15
N SER A 211 -18.97 -19.66 24.69
CA SER A 211 -19.21 -18.22 24.84
C SER A 211 -18.25 -17.60 25.87
N VAL A 212 -17.62 -16.49 25.49
CA VAL A 212 -16.70 -15.72 26.35
C VAL A 212 -17.37 -14.46 26.92
N LYS A 213 -18.68 -14.29 26.73
CA LYS A 213 -19.42 -13.07 27.08
C LYS A 213 -19.24 -12.62 28.53
N ASN A 214 -19.06 -13.56 29.45
CA ASN A 214 -18.85 -13.29 30.89
C ASN A 214 -17.41 -13.61 31.36
N GLY A 215 -16.48 -13.78 30.41
CA GLY A 215 -15.15 -14.34 30.65
C GLY A 215 -15.18 -15.87 30.60
N LEU A 216 -14.02 -16.48 30.38
CA LEU A 216 -13.88 -17.93 30.27
C LEU A 216 -12.56 -18.39 30.89
N THR A 217 -12.61 -19.25 31.91
CA THR A 217 -11.42 -19.94 32.44
C THR A 217 -11.47 -21.41 32.10
N PHE A 218 -10.38 -21.95 31.55
CA PHE A 218 -10.21 -23.38 31.30
C PHE A 218 -8.77 -23.81 31.55
N ARG A 219 -8.56 -25.13 31.67
CA ARG A 219 -7.27 -25.72 32.02
C ARG A 219 -6.85 -26.74 30.96
N LEU A 220 -5.60 -26.65 30.49
CA LEU A 220 -5.00 -27.51 29.47
C LEU A 220 -3.85 -28.32 30.09
N PRO A 221 -3.88 -29.67 30.02
CA PRO A 221 -2.70 -30.49 30.30
C PRO A 221 -1.68 -30.35 29.17
N ILE A 222 -0.43 -29.99 29.48
CA ILE A 222 0.59 -29.65 28.45
C ILE A 222 1.85 -30.53 28.49
N GLY A 223 2.02 -31.37 29.51
CA GLY A 223 3.17 -32.29 29.63
C GLY A 223 4.48 -31.61 30.08
N TRP A 224 5.62 -32.29 29.86
CA TRP A 224 6.97 -31.86 30.26
C TRP A 224 7.79 -31.49 29.05
N PHE A 225 8.04 -30.20 28.82
CA PHE A 225 8.84 -29.73 27.70
C PHE A 225 9.52 -28.39 27.99
N SER A 226 10.56 -28.11 27.22
CA SER A 226 11.26 -26.83 27.19
C SER A 226 11.28 -26.28 25.76
N VAL A 227 11.04 -24.98 25.60
CA VAL A 227 11.08 -24.27 24.32
C VAL A 227 11.93 -23.00 24.45
N THR A 228 12.94 -22.87 23.60
CA THR A 228 13.73 -21.64 23.49
C THR A 228 12.96 -20.61 22.67
N GLY A 229 12.82 -19.37 23.16
CA GLY A 229 12.08 -18.31 22.48
C GLY A 229 10.62 -18.15 22.92
N GLY A 230 10.13 -19.04 23.80
CA GLY A 230 8.84 -18.89 24.45
C GLY A 230 7.65 -19.53 23.71
N MET A 231 6.44 -19.27 24.22
CA MET A 231 5.18 -19.86 23.72
C MET A 231 4.12 -18.77 23.48
N LYS A 232 3.25 -18.99 22.49
CA LYS A 232 2.05 -18.18 22.24
C LYS A 232 0.78 -19.04 22.30
N LEU A 233 -0.30 -18.44 22.80
CA LEU A 233 -1.67 -18.93 22.70
C LEU A 233 -2.30 -18.42 21.41
N VAL A 234 -3.10 -19.26 20.75
CA VAL A 234 -3.89 -18.96 19.57
C VAL A 234 -5.34 -19.34 19.88
N LEU A 235 -6.21 -18.34 20.01
CA LEU A 235 -7.63 -18.46 20.30
C LEU A 235 -8.41 -18.36 18.98
N THR A 236 -8.93 -19.45 18.44
CA THR A 236 -9.84 -19.40 17.28
C THR A 236 -11.26 -19.15 17.75
N TYR A 237 -11.93 -18.11 17.27
CA TYR A 237 -13.29 -17.73 17.61
C TYR A 237 -14.13 -17.47 16.34
N ASN A 238 -15.47 -17.40 16.46
CA ASN A 238 -16.39 -17.17 15.34
C ASN A 238 -16.09 -18.02 14.08
N GLU A 239 -15.87 -19.33 14.29
CA GLU A 239 -15.50 -20.36 13.31
C GLU A 239 -14.09 -20.22 12.70
N THR A 240 -13.68 -19.03 12.28
CA THR A 240 -12.42 -18.82 11.52
C THR A 240 -11.50 -17.74 12.06
N ASP A 241 -11.98 -16.81 12.88
CA ASP A 241 -11.16 -15.71 13.40
C ASP A 241 -10.16 -16.23 14.43
N SER A 242 -9.00 -15.58 14.58
CA SER A 242 -8.02 -15.95 15.61
C SER A 242 -7.44 -14.74 16.34
N TYR A 243 -7.20 -14.91 17.65
CA TYR A 243 -6.47 -13.98 18.50
C TYR A 243 -5.23 -14.67 19.03
N GLU A 244 -4.06 -14.03 18.93
CA GLU A 244 -2.81 -14.58 19.43
C GLU A 244 -2.27 -13.80 20.63
N GLU A 245 -1.77 -14.50 21.65
CA GLU A 245 -1.13 -13.89 22.81
C GLU A 245 0.18 -14.61 23.14
N VAL A 246 1.29 -13.87 23.12
CA VAL A 246 2.57 -14.39 23.60
C VAL A 246 2.52 -14.42 25.13
N ILE A 247 2.53 -15.62 25.69
CA ILE A 247 2.37 -15.83 27.14
C ILE A 247 3.71 -16.01 27.85
N TRP A 248 4.81 -16.03 27.09
CA TRP A 248 6.17 -16.09 27.60
C TRP A 248 7.14 -15.58 26.53
N ASP A 249 7.78 -14.42 26.74
CA ASP A 249 8.73 -13.81 25.78
C ASP A 249 10.17 -13.68 26.31
N GLY A 250 10.45 -14.21 27.51
CA GLY A 250 11.76 -14.14 28.17
C GLY A 250 12.43 -15.51 28.33
N GLY A 251 13.39 -15.82 27.46
CA GLY A 251 14.27 -17.00 27.61
C GLY A 251 13.62 -18.34 27.23
N ALA A 252 14.04 -19.43 27.89
CA ALA A 252 13.47 -20.75 27.68
C ALA A 252 12.19 -20.93 28.52
N PHE A 253 11.05 -21.18 27.87
CA PHE A 253 9.85 -21.65 28.55
C PHE A 253 10.10 -23.08 29.02
N GLN A 254 9.98 -23.34 30.32
CA GLN A 254 10.06 -24.67 30.90
C GLN A 254 8.73 -24.98 31.58
N SER A 255 8.09 -26.08 31.19
CA SER A 255 6.89 -26.54 31.87
C SER A 255 7.17 -27.24 33.22
N TYR A 256 8.41 -27.16 33.73
CA TYR A 256 8.90 -27.87 34.92
C TYR A 256 9.94 -27.05 35.70
N ASP A 257 10.32 -27.48 36.91
CA ASP A 257 11.24 -26.78 37.81
C ASP A 257 12.65 -27.43 37.88
N GLY A 258 13.56 -27.08 36.96
CA GLY A 258 14.96 -27.52 37.08
C GLY A 258 15.19 -29.01 36.80
N SER A 259 16.42 -29.49 37.09
CA SER A 259 17.11 -30.59 36.37
C SER A 259 16.23 -31.76 35.92
N ALA A 260 16.41 -32.18 34.66
CA ALA A 260 15.66 -33.24 33.95
C ALA A 260 15.46 -34.56 34.71
N ASP A 261 16.23 -34.78 35.78
CA ASP A 261 16.23 -35.98 36.61
C ASP A 261 15.19 -35.96 37.75
N ALA A 262 14.60 -34.81 38.09
CA ALA A 262 13.54 -34.68 39.11
C ALA A 262 12.26 -34.07 38.49
N LYS A 263 11.27 -34.92 38.19
CA LYS A 263 10.05 -34.55 37.45
C LYS A 263 9.00 -33.91 38.37
N ALA A 264 9.18 -32.65 38.76
CA ALA A 264 8.12 -31.86 39.41
C ALA A 264 7.32 -31.04 38.38
N TYR A 265 5.99 -31.18 38.45
CA TYR A 265 5.04 -30.63 37.48
C TYR A 265 4.60 -29.23 37.88
N LYS A 266 4.45 -28.32 36.90
CA LYS A 266 4.14 -26.91 37.14
C LYS A 266 2.68 -26.57 36.85
N PHE A 267 2.11 -25.70 37.68
CA PHE A 267 0.87 -24.98 37.36
C PHE A 267 1.23 -23.60 36.80
N ILE A 268 0.72 -23.28 35.62
CA ILE A 268 1.06 -22.07 34.87
C ILE A 268 -0.22 -21.27 34.63
N PRO A 269 -0.53 -20.26 35.45
CA PRO A 269 -1.65 -19.37 35.19
C PRO A 269 -1.30 -18.37 34.09
N VAL A 270 -2.23 -18.17 33.16
CA VAL A 270 -2.18 -17.20 32.07
C VAL A 270 -3.49 -16.43 32.07
N ASN A 271 -3.40 -15.10 32.12
CA ASN A 271 -4.55 -14.22 31.97
C ASN A 271 -4.51 -13.58 30.59
N VAL A 272 -5.53 -13.86 29.80
CA VAL A 272 -5.76 -13.33 28.47
C VAL A 272 -6.78 -12.20 28.58
N GLU A 273 -6.32 -10.98 28.31
CA GLU A 273 -7.21 -9.85 28.11
C GLU A 273 -7.49 -9.71 26.62
N LEU A 274 -8.69 -10.12 26.21
CA LEU A 274 -9.16 -9.97 24.84
C LEU A 274 -9.44 -8.50 24.58
N VAL A 275 -8.56 -7.88 23.83
CA VAL A 275 -8.79 -6.55 23.29
C VAL A 275 -9.31 -6.75 21.87
N MET A 276 -10.58 -6.43 21.65
CA MET A 276 -11.29 -6.66 20.39
C MET A 276 -11.84 -5.35 19.84
N GLY A 277 -11.91 -5.27 18.51
CA GLY A 277 -12.38 -4.09 17.80
C GLY A 277 -11.31 -3.03 17.64
N ALA A 278 -11.68 -2.01 16.84
CA ALA A 278 -10.86 -0.84 16.57
C ALA A 278 -10.40 -0.16 17.88
N ARG A 279 -9.10 0.13 17.98
CA ARG A 279 -8.50 0.77 19.17
C ARG A 279 -7.23 1.54 18.82
N ASP A 280 -6.73 2.27 19.80
CA ASP A 280 -5.41 2.89 19.75
C ASP A 280 -4.31 1.90 20.18
N PHE A 281 -3.23 1.86 19.41
CA PHE A 281 -1.96 1.21 19.75
C PHE A 281 -0.88 2.27 19.90
N TYR A 282 -0.13 2.23 20.99
CA TYR A 282 1.06 3.04 21.21
C TYR A 282 2.29 2.18 20.94
N VAL A 283 3.14 2.65 20.03
CA VAL A 283 4.22 1.88 19.45
C VAL A 283 5.53 2.67 19.52
N SER A 284 6.63 2.01 19.89
CA SER A 284 7.96 2.63 19.88
C SER A 284 9.01 1.68 19.30
N PRO A 285 10.15 2.17 18.78
CA PRO A 285 11.21 1.29 18.27
C PRO A 285 11.78 0.35 19.34
N ASN A 286 11.67 0.75 20.61
CA ASN A 286 12.12 -0.03 21.78
C ASN A 286 10.94 -0.69 22.53
N GLY A 287 9.76 -0.73 21.91
CA GLY A 287 8.58 -1.37 22.49
C GLY A 287 8.77 -2.87 22.60
N LYS A 288 7.98 -3.52 23.45
CA LYS A 288 8.02 -4.96 23.65
C LYS A 288 6.76 -5.59 23.11
N ALA A 289 6.88 -6.73 22.43
CA ALA A 289 5.70 -7.45 21.95
C ALA A 289 4.77 -7.91 23.09
N SER A 290 5.31 -8.12 24.30
CA SER A 290 4.52 -8.39 25.52
C SER A 290 3.75 -7.18 26.05
N SER A 291 4.21 -5.96 25.77
CA SER A 291 3.45 -4.75 26.04
C SER A 291 2.36 -4.65 24.98
N LYS A 292 1.08 -4.74 25.34
CA LYS A 292 -0.05 -4.78 24.37
C LYS A 292 -0.28 -3.46 23.62
N GLY A 293 0.50 -2.42 23.93
CA GLY A 293 0.42 -1.10 23.29
C GLY A 293 -0.84 -0.33 23.65
N ILE A 294 -1.52 -0.67 24.75
CA ILE A 294 -2.77 -0.02 25.19
C ILE A 294 -2.54 1.33 25.89
N LYS A 295 -1.29 1.65 26.26
CA LYS A 295 -0.91 2.87 26.97
C LYS A 295 0.39 3.43 26.39
N GLU A 296 0.48 4.76 26.31
CA GLU A 296 1.65 5.46 25.77
C GLU A 296 2.95 5.16 26.53
N ASN A 297 2.87 4.99 27.86
CA ASN A 297 4.02 4.69 28.71
C ASN A 297 4.42 3.21 28.76
N ASP A 298 3.70 2.34 28.04
CA ASP A 298 4.00 0.92 27.89
C ASP A 298 3.82 0.48 26.41
N PRO A 299 4.67 1.00 25.50
CA PRO A 299 4.47 0.85 24.07
C PRO A 299 4.85 -0.55 23.56
N THR A 300 4.14 -0.99 22.52
CA THR A 300 4.40 -2.24 21.80
C THR A 300 5.31 -2.05 20.58
N THR A 301 5.61 -3.14 19.87
CA THR A 301 6.32 -3.11 18.57
C THR A 301 5.35 -2.83 17.42
N LEU A 302 5.85 -2.25 16.33
CA LEU A 302 5.00 -2.01 15.15
C LEU A 302 4.47 -3.32 14.54
N ASP A 303 5.30 -4.35 14.52
CA ASP A 303 4.93 -5.69 14.03
C ASP A 303 3.75 -6.30 14.82
N TYR A 304 3.79 -6.18 16.15
CA TYR A 304 2.67 -6.63 16.99
C TYR A 304 1.40 -5.82 16.72
N ALA A 305 1.52 -4.49 16.63
CA ALA A 305 0.37 -3.63 16.35
C ALA A 305 -0.25 -3.92 14.97
N LEU A 306 0.54 -4.03 13.91
CA LEU A 306 0.04 -4.32 12.55
C LEU A 306 -0.65 -5.69 12.47
N SER A 307 -0.10 -6.71 13.15
CA SER A 307 -0.70 -8.05 13.17
C SER A 307 -1.99 -8.11 14.01
N SER A 308 -2.04 -7.37 15.12
CA SER A 308 -3.13 -7.44 16.11
C SER A 308 -4.23 -6.41 15.91
N ALA A 309 -4.02 -5.39 15.07
CA ALA A 309 -4.99 -4.32 14.87
C ALA A 309 -6.18 -4.79 14.04
N ASP A 310 -7.38 -4.50 14.53
CA ASP A 310 -8.62 -4.62 13.76
C ASP A 310 -8.80 -3.41 12.83
N ALA A 311 -9.58 -3.57 11.77
CA ALA A 311 -9.94 -2.46 10.89
C ALA A 311 -10.58 -1.31 11.68
N GLY A 312 -10.15 -0.09 11.40
CA GLY A 312 -10.51 1.14 12.13
C GLY A 312 -9.55 1.52 13.25
N SER A 313 -8.57 0.66 13.60
CA SER A 313 -7.59 0.98 14.65
C SER A 313 -6.63 2.11 14.25
N VAL A 314 -6.12 2.81 15.27
CA VAL A 314 -5.11 3.86 15.14
C VAL A 314 -3.82 3.39 15.78
N ILE A 315 -2.69 3.55 15.11
CA ILE A 315 -1.35 3.17 15.59
C ILE A 315 -0.52 4.46 15.73
N HIS A 316 -0.27 4.87 16.96
CA HIS A 316 0.56 6.01 17.32
C HIS A 316 2.01 5.57 17.43
N LEU A 317 2.84 6.09 16.53
CA LEU A 317 4.27 5.81 16.45
C LEU A 317 5.04 6.92 17.16
N ALA A 318 5.76 6.56 18.21
CA ALA A 318 6.77 7.43 18.81
C ALA A 318 7.87 7.80 17.78
N ALA A 319 8.69 8.79 18.13
CA ALA A 319 9.85 9.13 17.33
C ALA A 319 10.85 7.95 17.27
N GLY A 320 11.44 7.76 16.09
CA GLY A 320 12.48 6.78 15.81
C GLY A 320 12.21 5.97 14.53
N THR A 321 13.00 4.92 14.34
CA THR A 321 13.01 4.13 13.10
C THR A 321 12.37 2.77 13.31
N TYR A 322 11.48 2.40 12.38
CA TYR A 322 10.77 1.14 12.35
C TYR A 322 11.14 0.39 11.09
N ASN A 323 11.68 -0.82 11.26
CA ASN A 323 12.17 -1.66 10.17
C ASN A 323 11.24 -2.87 9.97
N PRO A 324 11.10 -3.37 8.73
CA PRO A 324 10.31 -4.56 8.47
C PRO A 324 10.98 -5.83 9.04
N VAL A 325 10.19 -6.66 9.70
CA VAL A 325 10.66 -7.93 10.29
C VAL A 325 10.06 -9.17 9.63
N ARG A 326 8.97 -9.02 8.87
CA ARG A 326 8.27 -10.09 8.14
C ARG A 326 8.20 -9.81 6.64
N SER A 327 8.08 -10.88 5.84
CA SER A 327 7.69 -10.79 4.44
C SER A 327 6.21 -10.47 4.28
N LEU A 328 5.85 -9.97 3.11
CA LEU A 328 4.45 -9.76 2.70
C LEU A 328 3.65 -11.07 2.83
N LEU A 329 2.41 -11.00 3.30
CA LEU A 329 1.49 -12.14 3.35
C LEU A 329 1.34 -12.76 1.95
N GLY A 330 1.55 -14.08 1.87
CA GLY A 330 1.56 -14.83 0.61
C GLY A 330 2.95 -15.07 0.02
N ASP A 331 4.00 -14.45 0.55
CA ASP A 331 5.39 -14.75 0.13
C ASP A 331 5.97 -15.94 0.89
N GLU A 332 5.95 -17.11 0.26
CA GLU A 332 6.52 -18.33 0.82
C GLU A 332 8.05 -18.41 0.71
N THR A 333 8.69 -17.50 -0.03
CA THR A 333 10.14 -17.56 -0.31
C THR A 333 11.00 -17.10 0.87
N GLY A 334 10.47 -16.23 1.73
CA GLY A 334 11.17 -15.67 2.88
C GLY A 334 12.44 -14.89 2.53
N ALA A 335 12.58 -14.42 1.28
CA ALA A 335 13.77 -13.70 0.83
C ALA A 335 13.96 -12.41 1.63
N ALA A 336 15.19 -12.13 2.08
CA ALA A 336 15.47 -10.96 2.92
C ALA A 336 15.04 -9.63 2.28
N GLY A 337 15.12 -9.52 0.95
CA GLY A 337 14.66 -8.35 0.20
C GLY A 337 13.13 -8.18 0.17
N ARG A 338 12.34 -9.22 0.44
CA ARG A 338 10.87 -9.19 0.39
C ARG A 338 10.19 -8.87 1.72
N LYS A 339 10.98 -8.50 2.73
CA LYS A 339 10.43 -7.94 3.96
C LYS A 339 9.73 -6.61 3.68
N THR A 340 8.67 -6.30 4.39
CA THR A 340 7.99 -4.99 4.25
C THR A 340 7.16 -4.69 5.49
N LEU A 341 6.84 -3.41 5.69
CA LEU A 341 5.81 -2.99 6.65
C LEU A 341 4.46 -3.12 5.95
N GLU A 342 3.84 -4.29 6.08
CA GLU A 342 2.55 -4.57 5.46
C GLU A 342 1.38 -3.98 6.26
N ILE A 343 0.50 -3.24 5.58
CA ILE A 343 -0.75 -2.73 6.12
C ILE A 343 -1.90 -3.44 5.40
N SER A 344 -2.40 -4.50 6.05
CA SER A 344 -3.40 -5.42 5.47
C SER A 344 -4.85 -5.10 5.84
N ARG A 345 -5.10 -4.01 6.56
CA ARG A 345 -6.43 -3.60 7.03
C ARG A 345 -6.60 -2.09 6.94
N ALA A 346 -7.83 -1.60 7.08
CA ALA A 346 -8.14 -0.17 7.14
C ALA A 346 -7.58 0.44 8.44
N LEU A 347 -6.31 0.83 8.46
CA LEU A 347 -5.62 1.35 9.65
C LEU A 347 -5.23 2.81 9.48
N THR A 348 -5.13 3.53 10.60
CA THR A 348 -4.52 4.86 10.65
C THR A 348 -3.19 4.79 11.39
N LEU A 349 -2.08 5.17 10.76
CA LEU A 349 -0.77 5.28 11.41
C LEU A 349 -0.41 6.76 11.58
N VAL A 350 -0.06 7.17 12.79
CA VAL A 350 0.27 8.56 13.13
C VAL A 350 1.66 8.61 13.77
N GLY A 351 2.62 9.28 13.12
CA GLY A 351 3.95 9.49 13.67
C GLY A 351 4.10 10.78 14.48
N ALA A 352 5.29 10.98 15.05
CA ALA A 352 5.65 12.18 15.79
C ALA A 352 6.07 13.36 14.90
N GLY A 353 6.08 13.17 13.58
CA GLY A 353 6.49 14.12 12.55
C GLY A 353 7.35 13.45 11.46
N PRO A 354 7.34 13.96 10.22
CA PRO A 354 8.10 13.40 9.10
C PRO A 354 9.62 13.40 9.33
N ASP A 355 10.14 14.30 10.15
CA ASP A 355 11.58 14.33 10.49
C ASP A 355 11.93 13.54 11.77
N LYS A 356 10.97 12.79 12.33
CA LYS A 356 11.12 12.09 13.61
C LYS A 356 10.77 10.61 13.56
N THR A 357 9.72 10.25 12.82
CA THR A 357 9.23 8.87 12.71
C THR A 357 9.53 8.34 11.32
N PHE A 358 10.35 7.29 11.23
CA PHE A 358 10.82 6.71 9.97
C PHE A 358 10.33 5.28 9.82
N LEU A 359 9.56 5.01 8.76
CA LEU A 359 9.30 3.68 8.23
C LEU A 359 10.40 3.39 7.20
N ASP A 360 11.39 2.60 7.60
CA ASP A 360 12.63 2.38 6.84
C ASP A 360 12.70 0.93 6.36
N ALA A 361 12.90 0.72 5.07
CA ALA A 361 12.95 -0.63 4.50
C ALA A 361 14.14 -1.45 5.01
N ALA A 362 15.19 -0.81 5.53
CA ALA A 362 16.38 -1.47 6.09
C ALA A 362 16.99 -2.56 5.17
N GLY A 363 17.08 -2.26 3.86
CA GLY A 363 17.61 -3.17 2.84
C GLY A 363 16.55 -4.04 2.16
N ALA A 364 15.27 -3.87 2.49
CA ALA A 364 14.18 -4.48 1.75
C ALA A 364 13.82 -3.70 0.48
N PHE A 365 13.13 -4.38 -0.44
CA PHE A 365 12.64 -3.86 -1.70
C PHE A 365 11.59 -2.77 -1.47
N HIS A 366 10.61 -3.06 -0.61
CA HIS A 366 9.52 -2.14 -0.29
C HIS A 366 9.60 -1.72 1.17
N ALA A 367 9.52 -0.42 1.46
CA ALA A 367 9.40 0.06 2.83
C ALA A 367 8.01 -0.22 3.39
N VAL A 368 6.95 0.13 2.63
CA VAL A 368 5.55 -0.05 3.02
C VAL A 368 4.73 -0.64 1.87
N CYS A 369 3.99 -1.70 2.14
CA CYS A 369 3.02 -2.28 1.22
C CYS A 369 1.61 -2.23 1.83
N VAL A 370 0.65 -1.68 1.11
CA VAL A 370 -0.76 -1.68 1.50
C VAL A 370 -1.48 -2.81 0.77
N THR A 371 -1.89 -3.82 1.53
CA THR A 371 -2.56 -5.05 1.07
C THR A 371 -4.01 -5.16 1.56
N ALA A 372 -4.53 -4.10 2.17
CA ALA A 372 -5.90 -4.05 2.62
C ALA A 372 -6.90 -4.35 1.48
N LEU A 373 -8.10 -4.79 1.86
CA LEU A 373 -9.19 -5.05 0.92
C LEU A 373 -9.45 -3.83 0.01
N PRO A 374 -9.97 -4.03 -1.21
CA PRO A 374 -10.44 -2.92 -2.03
C PRO A 374 -11.42 -2.04 -1.25
N ASP A 375 -11.38 -0.72 -1.49
CA ASP A 375 -12.16 0.31 -0.78
C ASP A 375 -11.84 0.47 0.74
N ALA A 376 -10.96 -0.36 1.31
CA ALA A 376 -10.46 -0.13 2.67
C ALA A 376 -9.62 1.15 2.70
N LYS A 377 -9.93 2.05 3.62
CA LYS A 377 -9.21 3.32 3.79
C LYS A 377 -8.06 3.16 4.76
N VAL A 378 -6.83 3.27 4.25
CA VAL A 378 -5.61 3.39 5.05
C VAL A 378 -5.21 4.86 5.15
N THR A 379 -4.75 5.30 6.32
CA THR A 379 -4.29 6.68 6.53
C THR A 379 -2.89 6.66 7.14
N LEU A 380 -1.93 7.37 6.53
CA LEU A 380 -0.59 7.58 7.06
C LEU A 380 -0.39 9.07 7.33
N LYS A 381 0.08 9.40 8.53
CA LYS A 381 0.19 10.77 8.99
C LYS A 381 1.49 11.02 9.76
N ASP A 382 2.07 12.21 9.56
CA ASP A 382 3.18 12.74 10.39
C ASP A 382 4.40 11.78 10.46
N LEU A 383 4.80 11.20 9.32
CA LEU A 383 5.88 10.19 9.25
C LEU A 383 6.65 10.25 7.93
N CYS A 384 7.79 9.56 7.88
CA CYS A 384 8.63 9.43 6.69
C CYS A 384 8.75 7.98 6.25
N ILE A 385 8.65 7.73 4.94
CA ILE A 385 8.85 6.43 4.29
C ILE A 385 10.15 6.51 3.46
N LYS A 386 11.10 5.60 3.72
CA LYS A 386 12.42 5.65 3.09
C LYS A 386 13.13 4.29 2.97
N GLY A 387 14.23 4.29 2.25
CA GLY A 387 15.21 3.21 2.25
C GLY A 387 14.86 1.99 1.41
N GLY A 388 13.70 1.98 0.73
CA GLY A 388 13.33 0.90 -0.18
C GLY A 388 14.21 0.89 -1.41
N ASP A 389 14.62 -0.31 -1.84
CA ASP A 389 15.45 -0.48 -3.05
C ASP A 389 15.05 -1.69 -3.90
N THR A 390 14.28 -1.46 -4.98
CA THR A 390 13.86 -2.51 -5.92
C THR A 390 14.87 -2.75 -7.05
N THR A 391 16.09 -2.21 -6.98
CA THR A 391 17.05 -2.28 -8.11
C THR A 391 17.47 -3.73 -8.42
N GLU A 392 17.70 -4.54 -7.39
CA GLU A 392 18.10 -5.94 -7.48
C GLU A 392 16.90 -6.91 -7.55
N SER A 393 15.66 -6.40 -7.64
CA SER A 393 14.49 -7.28 -7.75
C SER A 393 14.44 -7.97 -9.12
N GLN A 394 13.84 -9.15 -9.19
CA GLN A 394 13.67 -9.87 -10.45
C GLN A 394 12.39 -9.42 -11.15
N ALA A 395 12.40 -9.37 -12.50
CA ALA A 395 11.30 -8.82 -13.29
C ALA A 395 9.97 -9.60 -13.17
N ASP A 396 10.05 -10.88 -12.82
CA ASP A 396 8.89 -11.76 -12.62
C ASP A 396 8.62 -12.03 -11.12
N GLY A 397 9.27 -11.28 -10.23
CA GLY A 397 9.02 -11.35 -8.80
C GLY A 397 7.65 -10.78 -8.48
N GLU A 398 6.64 -11.65 -8.36
CA GLU A 398 5.30 -11.27 -7.92
C GLU A 398 4.87 -12.10 -6.72
N VAL A 399 4.14 -11.46 -5.80
CA VAL A 399 3.43 -12.11 -4.69
C VAL A 399 1.95 -11.78 -4.82
N ILE A 400 1.09 -12.79 -4.70
CA ILE A 400 -0.36 -12.59 -4.62
C ILE A 400 -0.71 -12.49 -3.15
N SER A 401 -1.22 -11.34 -2.71
CA SER A 401 -1.65 -11.20 -1.32
C SER A 401 -2.92 -12.04 -1.10
N PRO A 402 -2.95 -12.92 -0.09
CA PRO A 402 -4.16 -13.68 0.25
C PRO A 402 -5.27 -12.80 0.85
N VAL A 403 -4.96 -11.54 1.18
CA VAL A 403 -5.91 -10.60 1.79
C VAL A 403 -6.86 -10.03 0.75
N ASN A 404 -6.33 -9.57 -0.38
CA ASN A 404 -7.11 -8.87 -1.41
C ASN A 404 -7.04 -9.53 -2.80
N GLU A 405 -6.36 -10.68 -2.90
CA GLU A 405 -6.16 -11.45 -4.14
C GLU A 405 -5.49 -10.64 -5.27
N LYS A 406 -4.82 -9.52 -4.93
CA LYS A 406 -4.08 -8.69 -5.87
C LYS A 406 -2.61 -9.10 -5.94
N LYS A 407 -2.03 -8.85 -7.11
CA LYS A 407 -0.61 -9.02 -7.38
C LYS A 407 0.19 -7.81 -6.88
N TYR A 408 1.31 -8.10 -6.23
CA TYR A 408 2.32 -7.15 -5.77
C TYR A 408 3.63 -7.52 -6.44
N SER A 409 4.18 -6.59 -7.22
CA SER A 409 5.41 -6.81 -7.98
C SER A 409 6.59 -6.21 -7.25
N ASP A 410 7.69 -6.96 -7.20
CA ASP A 410 8.95 -6.53 -6.61
C ASP A 410 9.63 -5.38 -7.40
N GLU A 411 9.13 -5.01 -8.59
CA GLU A 411 9.75 -3.96 -9.44
C GLU A 411 9.19 -2.54 -9.22
N TYR A 412 8.09 -2.40 -8.48
CA TYR A 412 7.36 -1.15 -8.33
C TYR A 412 7.28 -0.72 -6.87
N GLY A 413 7.13 0.57 -6.57
CA GLY A 413 6.73 1.01 -5.23
C GLY A 413 7.78 0.70 -4.14
N SER A 414 9.04 1.09 -4.35
CA SER A 414 10.09 0.85 -3.34
C SER A 414 9.80 1.56 -2.01
N GLY A 415 9.31 2.79 -2.03
CA GLY A 415 8.85 3.48 -0.83
C GLY A 415 7.49 2.95 -0.41
N LEU A 416 6.46 3.29 -1.18
CA LEU A 416 5.07 2.92 -0.91
C LEU A 416 4.45 2.18 -2.11
N PHE A 417 3.92 0.99 -1.88
CA PHE A 417 3.11 0.25 -2.85
C PHE A 417 1.67 0.14 -2.36
N VAL A 418 0.69 0.54 -3.19
CA VAL A 418 -0.75 0.37 -2.94
C VAL A 418 -1.42 -0.29 -4.14
N SER A 419 -2.20 -1.36 -3.88
CA SER A 419 -2.98 -2.07 -4.90
C SER A 419 -4.44 -2.17 -4.45
N GLY A 420 -5.34 -1.43 -5.10
CA GLY A 420 -6.80 -1.53 -4.89
C GLY A 420 -7.37 -0.82 -3.67
N SER A 421 -6.60 -0.60 -2.60
CA SER A 421 -7.08 0.03 -1.36
C SER A 421 -6.97 1.56 -1.40
N ASP A 422 -7.90 2.26 -0.77
CA ASP A 422 -7.84 3.71 -0.64
C ASP A 422 -6.73 4.14 0.33
N ILE A 423 -6.00 5.20 -0.01
CA ILE A 423 -4.88 5.72 0.80
C ILE A 423 -5.01 7.23 1.02
N VAL A 424 -4.83 7.64 2.28
CA VAL A 424 -4.72 9.05 2.67
C VAL A 424 -3.34 9.30 3.26
N LEU A 425 -2.62 10.29 2.74
CA LEU A 425 -1.31 10.72 3.22
C LEU A 425 -1.40 12.17 3.69
N GLU A 426 -1.13 12.42 4.97
CA GLU A 426 -1.15 13.77 5.57
C GLU A 426 0.19 14.10 6.23
N ASN A 427 0.87 15.15 5.76
CA ASN A 427 2.17 15.54 6.31
C ASN A 427 3.18 14.37 6.34
N VAL A 428 3.25 13.66 5.22
CA VAL A 428 4.14 12.50 5.02
C VAL A 428 5.30 12.89 4.13
N LYS A 429 6.49 12.35 4.41
CA LYS A 429 7.67 12.42 3.53
C LYS A 429 7.94 11.06 2.90
N ILE A 430 8.18 11.00 1.60
CA ILE A 430 8.60 9.80 0.87
C ILE A 430 9.91 10.10 0.18
N THR A 431 11.02 9.57 0.69
CA THR A 431 12.34 10.04 0.28
C THR A 431 13.44 8.99 0.28
N GLY A 432 14.43 9.20 -0.60
CA GLY A 432 15.66 8.40 -0.62
C GLY A 432 15.42 6.94 -1.01
N ASN A 433 14.34 6.65 -1.73
CA ASN A 433 14.05 5.32 -2.25
C ASN A 433 14.71 5.15 -3.62
N LYS A 434 15.09 3.92 -3.93
CA LYS A 434 15.74 3.53 -5.19
C LYS A 434 15.01 2.37 -5.84
N GLY A 435 15.15 2.18 -7.14
CA GLY A 435 14.50 1.05 -7.77
C GLY A 435 14.37 1.09 -9.28
N LYS A 436 13.52 0.21 -9.81
CA LYS A 436 13.24 0.16 -11.23
C LYS A 436 12.10 1.08 -11.63
N ASN A 437 10.92 0.92 -11.04
CA ASN A 437 9.73 1.67 -11.42
C ASN A 437 8.97 2.18 -10.18
N ALA A 438 8.19 3.25 -10.35
CA ALA A 438 7.29 3.79 -9.34
C ALA A 438 7.92 3.94 -7.93
N VAL A 439 9.16 4.44 -7.88
CA VAL A 439 10.07 4.20 -6.73
C VAL A 439 9.62 4.88 -5.45
N GLY A 440 9.20 6.14 -5.48
CA GLY A 440 8.68 6.82 -4.30
C GLY A 440 7.35 6.20 -3.89
N ALA A 441 6.33 6.32 -4.74
CA ALA A 441 5.04 5.67 -4.51
C ALA A 441 4.40 5.13 -5.80
N TYR A 442 3.82 3.94 -5.69
CA TYR A 442 2.99 3.32 -6.71
C TYR A 442 1.57 3.11 -6.19
N ILE A 443 0.61 3.77 -6.82
CA ILE A 443 -0.82 3.60 -6.54
C ILE A 443 -1.47 2.98 -7.76
N ASN A 444 -2.04 1.79 -7.61
CA ASN A 444 -2.67 1.06 -8.70
C ASN A 444 -4.11 0.67 -8.36
N GLY A 445 -5.07 1.14 -9.15
CA GLY A 445 -6.49 0.78 -8.99
C GLY A 445 -7.13 1.31 -7.71
N ALA A 446 -6.71 2.46 -7.19
CA ALA A 446 -7.09 2.96 -5.86
C ALA A 446 -7.45 4.45 -5.86
N LYS A 447 -8.10 4.94 -4.79
CA LYS A 447 -8.19 6.38 -4.53
C LYS A 447 -7.04 6.82 -3.62
N ALA A 448 -6.32 7.85 -4.03
CA ALA A 448 -5.22 8.43 -3.26
C ALA A 448 -5.49 9.91 -2.95
N SER A 449 -5.47 10.28 -1.67
CA SER A 449 -5.58 11.66 -1.22
C SER A 449 -4.30 12.07 -0.49
N LEU A 450 -3.58 13.05 -1.04
CA LEU A 450 -2.32 13.56 -0.52
C LEU A 450 -2.50 15.01 -0.09
N LYS A 451 -2.14 15.31 1.15
CA LYS A 451 -2.14 16.67 1.68
C LYS A 451 -0.83 16.99 2.40
N ASN A 452 -0.17 18.06 1.98
CA ASN A 452 1.12 18.48 2.54
C ASN A 452 2.16 17.35 2.51
N VAL A 453 2.21 16.58 1.42
CA VAL A 453 3.15 15.47 1.25
C VAL A 453 4.40 15.95 0.52
N GLU A 454 5.56 15.51 0.97
CA GLU A 454 6.85 15.71 0.29
C GLU A 454 7.30 14.38 -0.35
N VAL A 455 7.50 14.38 -1.68
CA VAL A 455 8.07 13.24 -2.41
C VAL A 455 9.40 13.67 -3.03
N SER A 456 10.51 13.24 -2.43
CA SER A 456 11.81 13.87 -2.71
C SER A 456 12.99 12.92 -2.83
N GLY A 457 13.90 13.18 -3.77
CA GLY A 457 15.18 12.47 -3.84
C GLY A 457 15.04 10.97 -4.09
N ASN A 458 13.97 10.55 -4.77
CA ASN A 458 13.76 9.16 -5.18
C ASN A 458 14.36 8.94 -6.57
N GLU A 459 14.96 7.77 -6.79
CA GLU A 459 15.72 7.47 -8.02
C GLU A 459 15.26 6.16 -8.66
N SER A 460 14.82 6.20 -9.92
CA SER A 460 14.42 5.00 -10.66
C SER A 460 15.23 4.80 -11.94
N THR A 461 15.61 3.57 -12.26
CA THR A 461 16.27 3.26 -13.55
C THR A 461 15.27 3.19 -14.72
N GLY A 462 14.01 2.87 -14.42
CA GLY A 462 12.86 2.88 -15.32
C GLY A 462 11.96 4.11 -15.13
N ASN A 463 10.64 3.90 -15.00
CA ASN A 463 9.63 4.96 -15.04
C ASN A 463 9.12 5.35 -13.64
N GLY A 464 8.77 6.62 -13.46
CA GLY A 464 8.07 7.11 -12.27
C GLY A 464 8.94 7.05 -11.01
N SER A 465 9.85 7.99 -10.79
CA SER A 465 10.65 7.95 -9.56
C SER A 465 9.95 8.59 -8.36
N GLY A 466 9.17 9.64 -8.54
CA GLY A 466 8.42 10.31 -7.48
C GLY A 466 7.13 9.56 -7.15
N PHE A 467 6.07 9.83 -7.90
CA PHE A 467 4.73 9.28 -7.64
C PHE A 467 4.10 8.77 -8.94
N TRP A 468 3.54 7.57 -8.91
CA TRP A 468 2.84 6.99 -10.06
C TRP A 468 1.43 6.54 -9.64
N ALA A 469 0.42 7.19 -10.20
CA ALA A 469 -0.98 6.75 -10.16
C ALA A 469 -1.35 6.00 -11.46
N SER A 470 -1.79 4.76 -11.33
CA SER A 470 -2.21 3.89 -12.43
C SER A 470 -3.67 3.46 -12.23
N ALA A 471 -4.53 3.69 -13.22
CA ALA A 471 -5.95 3.34 -13.17
C ALA A 471 -6.64 3.78 -11.85
N SER A 472 -6.30 4.98 -11.38
CA SER A 472 -6.58 5.48 -10.02
C SER A 472 -7.29 6.84 -10.03
N GLU A 473 -7.85 7.23 -8.89
CA GLU A 473 -8.34 8.59 -8.63
C GLU A 473 -7.37 9.30 -7.67
N LEU A 474 -6.66 10.32 -8.15
CA LEU A 474 -5.65 11.03 -7.38
C LEU A 474 -6.11 12.44 -6.99
N THR A 475 -5.96 12.79 -5.72
CA THR A 475 -6.05 14.17 -5.23
C THR A 475 -4.74 14.55 -4.54
N MET A 476 -4.12 15.65 -4.95
CA MET A 476 -2.95 16.24 -4.30
C MET A 476 -3.21 17.71 -3.97
N GLU A 477 -3.03 18.10 -2.70
CA GLU A 477 -3.15 19.48 -2.24
C GLU A 477 -1.91 19.91 -1.46
N GLY A 478 -1.29 21.03 -1.84
CA GLY A 478 -0.17 21.61 -1.09
C GLY A 478 1.07 20.70 -1.01
N CYS A 479 1.25 19.80 -1.99
CA CYS A 479 2.34 18.82 -1.98
C CYS A 479 3.59 19.36 -2.69
N THR A 480 4.76 18.86 -2.29
CA THR A 480 6.04 19.16 -2.94
C THR A 480 6.65 17.89 -3.51
N VAL A 481 6.96 17.90 -4.81
CA VAL A 481 7.61 16.79 -5.52
C VAL A 481 8.93 17.30 -6.11
N SER A 482 10.05 16.88 -5.53
CA SER A 482 11.32 17.55 -5.81
C SER A 482 12.56 16.66 -5.87
N GLY A 483 13.46 16.95 -6.81
CA GLY A 483 14.76 16.28 -6.87
C GLY A 483 14.67 14.78 -7.15
N ASN A 484 13.55 14.31 -7.71
CA ASN A 484 13.41 12.91 -8.10
C ASN A 484 14.05 12.71 -9.48
N LYS A 485 14.68 11.56 -9.69
CA LYS A 485 15.40 11.25 -10.94
C LYS A 485 14.92 9.95 -11.54
N CYS A 486 14.63 9.90 -12.85
CA CYS A 486 14.38 8.62 -13.51
C CYS A 486 15.08 8.43 -14.86
N GLY A 487 15.45 7.19 -15.18
CA GLY A 487 16.01 6.81 -16.49
C GLY A 487 14.95 6.78 -17.60
N GLY A 488 13.68 6.66 -17.26
CA GLY A 488 12.54 6.56 -18.18
C GLY A 488 11.71 7.84 -18.30
N VAL A 489 10.43 7.78 -17.92
CA VAL A 489 9.48 8.90 -17.93
C VAL A 489 9.04 9.29 -16.51
N ALA A 490 8.61 10.55 -16.37
CA ALA A 490 7.81 11.09 -15.27
C ALA A 490 8.48 10.96 -13.89
N SER A 491 9.68 11.54 -13.75
CA SER A 491 10.38 11.58 -12.45
C SER A 491 9.57 12.23 -11.32
N GLY A 492 8.69 13.20 -11.58
CA GLY A 492 7.84 13.77 -10.54
C GLY A 492 6.52 12.99 -10.35
N LEU A 493 5.56 13.19 -11.24
CA LEU A 493 4.23 12.58 -11.19
C LEU A 493 3.88 11.91 -12.52
N TYR A 494 3.56 10.62 -12.46
CA TYR A 494 3.05 9.85 -13.58
C TYR A 494 1.57 9.49 -13.35
N ILE A 495 0.69 10.00 -14.21
CA ILE A 495 -0.72 9.64 -14.25
C ILE A 495 -0.92 8.78 -15.49
N TYR A 496 -1.26 7.51 -15.30
CA TYR A 496 -1.31 6.53 -16.36
C TYR A 496 -2.60 5.70 -16.33
N SER A 497 -3.10 5.35 -17.51
CA SER A 497 -4.15 4.33 -17.64
C SER A 497 -3.88 3.44 -18.84
N ALA A 498 -4.07 2.13 -18.66
CA ALA A 498 -4.08 1.15 -19.74
C ALA A 498 -5.33 1.32 -20.64
N ALA A 499 -5.36 0.62 -21.76
CA ALA A 499 -6.54 0.58 -22.64
C ALA A 499 -7.80 0.20 -21.84
N GLU A 500 -8.94 0.82 -22.18
CA GLU A 500 -10.26 0.60 -21.56
C GLU A 500 -10.34 0.85 -20.03
N THR A 501 -9.31 1.43 -19.43
CA THR A 501 -9.30 1.81 -18.00
C THR A 501 -9.39 3.32 -17.82
N THR A 502 -9.68 3.76 -16.59
CA THR A 502 -9.81 5.18 -16.25
C THR A 502 -8.79 5.60 -15.20
N CYS A 503 -8.20 6.78 -15.38
CA CYS A 503 -7.40 7.44 -14.35
C CYS A 503 -7.69 8.94 -14.32
N THR A 504 -7.99 9.47 -13.14
CA THR A 504 -8.32 10.89 -12.93
C THR A 504 -7.40 11.51 -11.88
N ALA A 505 -7.07 12.79 -12.06
CA ALA A 505 -6.24 13.52 -11.10
C ALA A 505 -6.72 14.96 -10.87
N THR A 506 -6.74 15.38 -9.61
CA THR A 506 -6.86 16.78 -9.19
C THR A 506 -5.60 17.16 -8.43
N VAL A 507 -4.83 18.11 -8.96
CA VAL A 507 -3.55 18.56 -8.38
C VAL A 507 -3.64 20.06 -8.13
N LYS A 508 -3.57 20.48 -6.87
CA LYS A 508 -3.85 21.85 -6.47
C LYS A 508 -2.75 22.40 -5.56
N ASP A 509 -2.28 23.61 -5.87
CA ASP A 509 -1.31 24.35 -5.07
C ASP A 509 -0.04 23.53 -4.76
N CYS A 510 0.36 22.67 -5.70
CA CYS A 510 1.53 21.80 -5.58
C CYS A 510 2.77 22.41 -6.26
N VAL A 511 3.96 21.99 -5.82
CA VAL A 511 5.24 22.38 -6.39
C VAL A 511 5.97 21.17 -6.96
N PHE A 512 6.33 21.24 -8.24
CA PHE A 512 7.15 20.24 -8.94
C PHE A 512 8.47 20.89 -9.33
N THR A 513 9.56 20.59 -8.61
CA THR A 513 10.83 21.31 -8.79
C THR A 513 12.05 20.41 -8.90
N ALA A 514 12.95 20.74 -9.83
CA ALA A 514 14.24 20.05 -9.98
C ALA A 514 14.12 18.53 -10.17
N ASN A 515 13.01 18.04 -10.75
CA ASN A 515 12.89 16.65 -11.14
C ASN A 515 13.60 16.43 -12.48
N GLU A 516 14.24 15.29 -12.65
CA GLU A 516 15.12 15.02 -13.78
C GLU A 516 14.86 13.67 -14.46
N THR A 517 14.87 13.67 -15.81
CA THR A 517 14.83 12.43 -16.58
C THR A 517 15.92 12.36 -17.63
N GLU A 518 16.47 11.15 -17.81
CA GLU A 518 17.56 10.92 -18.75
C GLU A 518 17.07 10.75 -20.20
N LYS A 519 15.79 10.42 -20.41
CA LYS A 519 15.28 10.07 -21.75
C LYS A 519 14.01 10.77 -22.21
N ASN A 520 13.10 11.18 -21.33
CA ASN A 520 11.76 11.62 -21.76
C ASN A 520 11.16 12.78 -20.94
N ASN A 521 9.89 12.66 -20.54
CA ASN A 521 9.13 13.66 -19.77
C ASN A 521 9.60 13.66 -18.32
N SER A 522 9.72 14.82 -17.68
CA SER A 522 10.32 14.93 -16.35
C SER A 522 9.35 15.17 -15.22
N ALA A 523 8.83 16.39 -15.05
CA ALA A 523 8.07 16.71 -13.84
C ALA A 523 6.72 16.00 -13.80
N ILE A 524 5.89 16.13 -14.83
CA ILE A 524 4.56 15.52 -14.86
C ILE A 524 4.31 14.85 -16.22
N TYR A 525 3.77 13.64 -16.23
CA TYR A 525 3.29 13.01 -17.47
C TYR A 525 1.89 12.44 -17.26
N VAL A 526 0.94 12.84 -18.11
CA VAL A 526 -0.43 12.31 -18.13
C VAL A 526 -0.61 11.51 -19.41
N ARG A 527 -0.87 10.20 -19.28
CA ARG A 527 -0.82 9.29 -20.42
C ARG A 527 -1.92 8.23 -20.41
N GLY A 528 -2.73 8.22 -21.46
CA GLY A 528 -3.48 7.03 -21.88
C GLY A 528 -2.60 6.10 -22.73
N ALA A 529 -2.79 4.79 -22.61
CA ALA A 529 -2.12 3.81 -23.47
C ALA A 529 -2.50 4.00 -24.95
N ASP A 530 -3.77 4.33 -25.21
CA ASP A 530 -4.35 4.63 -26.51
C ASP A 530 -5.65 5.47 -26.35
N ALA A 531 -6.37 5.67 -27.45
CA ALA A 531 -7.61 6.45 -27.48
C ALA A 531 -8.80 5.82 -26.72
N THR A 532 -8.71 4.56 -26.28
CA THR A 532 -9.73 3.88 -25.46
C THR A 532 -9.53 4.11 -23.97
N ALA A 533 -8.34 4.55 -23.57
CA ALA A 533 -8.06 4.94 -22.19
C ALA A 533 -8.76 6.26 -21.85
N SER A 534 -9.41 6.32 -20.68
CA SER A 534 -10.05 7.54 -20.18
C SER A 534 -9.14 8.20 -19.15
N VAL A 535 -8.32 9.17 -19.58
CA VAL A 535 -7.36 9.85 -18.69
C VAL A 535 -7.63 11.34 -18.65
N SER A 536 -7.79 11.88 -17.44
CA SER A 536 -7.95 13.32 -17.25
C SER A 536 -7.24 13.87 -16.02
N ALA A 537 -6.77 15.12 -16.12
CA ALA A 537 -6.17 15.82 -14.99
C ALA A 537 -6.59 17.30 -14.95
N THR A 538 -6.91 17.79 -13.76
CA THR A 538 -7.04 19.23 -13.49
C THR A 538 -5.92 19.66 -12.57
N ILE A 539 -5.11 20.61 -13.02
CA ILE A 539 -3.92 21.10 -12.32
C ILE A 539 -4.13 22.60 -12.08
N THR A 540 -4.25 23.01 -10.82
CA THR A 540 -4.63 24.39 -10.46
C THR A 540 -3.61 25.03 -9.52
N GLY A 541 -3.21 26.27 -9.78
CA GLY A 541 -2.35 27.04 -8.87
C GLY A 541 -0.97 26.43 -8.64
N CYS A 542 -0.55 25.47 -9.47
CA CYS A 542 0.70 24.73 -9.27
C CYS A 542 1.91 25.48 -9.84
N VAL A 543 3.08 25.24 -9.26
CA VAL A 543 4.37 25.74 -9.75
C VAL A 543 5.21 24.57 -10.24
N ILE A 544 5.52 24.54 -11.54
CA ILE A 544 6.31 23.51 -12.21
C ILE A 544 7.60 24.19 -12.68
N LYS A 545 8.71 24.01 -11.95
CA LYS A 545 9.91 24.79 -12.20
C LYS A 545 11.23 24.03 -12.16
N GLU A 546 12.22 24.53 -12.91
CA GLU A 546 13.61 24.03 -12.85
C GLU A 546 13.75 22.53 -13.14
N ASN A 547 12.74 21.90 -13.77
CA ASN A 547 12.79 20.48 -14.09
C ASN A 547 13.60 20.29 -15.38
N LYS A 548 14.20 19.10 -15.52
CA LYS A 548 15.06 18.74 -16.65
C LYS A 548 14.61 17.44 -17.31
N GLY A 549 14.48 17.44 -18.63
CA GLY A 549 14.16 16.23 -19.38
C GLY A 549 14.74 16.26 -20.78
N VAL A 550 14.63 15.16 -21.50
CA VAL A 550 15.04 15.13 -22.93
C VAL A 550 13.88 15.47 -23.83
N MET A 551 12.66 15.00 -23.53
CA MET A 551 11.51 15.22 -24.41
C MET A 551 10.45 16.13 -23.82
N GLY A 552 10.33 16.34 -22.51
CA GLY A 552 9.32 17.22 -21.90
C GLY A 552 9.66 17.57 -20.46
N ALA A 553 10.38 18.66 -20.23
CA ALA A 553 10.95 18.95 -18.91
C ALA A 553 9.89 19.27 -17.83
N GLY A 554 8.92 20.13 -18.14
CA GLY A 554 7.82 20.47 -17.24
C GLY A 554 6.72 19.42 -17.27
N PHE A 555 6.12 19.20 -18.44
CA PHE A 555 4.90 18.42 -18.54
C PHE A 555 4.74 17.71 -19.89
N GLY A 556 4.08 16.56 -19.92
CA GLY A 556 3.68 15.87 -21.15
C GLY A 556 2.26 15.32 -21.10
N VAL A 557 1.60 15.24 -22.26
CA VAL A 557 0.26 14.65 -22.42
C VAL A 557 0.17 13.80 -23.67
N THR A 558 -0.36 12.59 -23.53
CA THR A 558 -0.67 11.69 -24.65
C THR A 558 -1.99 10.97 -24.35
N TYR A 559 -2.94 10.93 -25.30
CA TYR A 559 -4.24 10.28 -25.13
C TYR A 559 -4.97 10.65 -23.82
N ALA A 560 -4.97 11.95 -23.47
CA ALA A 560 -5.54 12.43 -22.23
C ALA A 560 -6.07 13.86 -22.38
N THR A 561 -7.00 14.23 -21.49
CA THR A 561 -7.55 15.59 -21.39
C THR A 561 -7.01 16.29 -20.15
N VAL A 562 -6.35 17.44 -20.32
CA VAL A 562 -5.73 18.15 -19.19
C VAL A 562 -6.08 19.64 -19.19
N LEU A 563 -6.45 20.16 -18.02
CA LEU A 563 -6.60 21.58 -17.75
C LEU A 563 -5.50 22.04 -16.78
N LEU A 564 -4.71 23.04 -17.18
CA LEU A 564 -3.92 23.86 -16.25
C LEU A 564 -4.66 25.19 -16.04
N ASP A 565 -4.92 25.55 -14.79
CA ASP A 565 -5.61 26.80 -14.42
C ASP A 565 -4.80 27.58 -13.38
N GLY A 566 -4.34 28.79 -13.70
CA GLY A 566 -3.55 29.61 -12.78
C GLY A 566 -2.15 29.06 -12.45
N CYS A 567 -1.60 28.18 -13.31
CA CYS A 567 -0.31 27.52 -13.06
C CYS A 567 0.89 28.33 -13.59
N GLN A 568 2.05 28.11 -12.97
CA GLN A 568 3.33 28.70 -13.38
C GLN A 568 4.30 27.61 -13.83
N VAL A 569 4.75 27.68 -15.08
CA VAL A 569 5.72 26.75 -15.69
C VAL A 569 7.00 27.53 -15.99
N LEU A 570 7.99 27.39 -15.11
CA LEU A 570 9.12 28.31 -15.02
C LEU A 570 10.47 27.60 -15.21
N ASP A 571 11.33 28.13 -16.06
CA ASP A 571 12.75 27.74 -16.11
C ASP A 571 13.00 26.23 -16.30
N ASN A 572 12.07 25.52 -16.95
CA ASN A 572 12.24 24.10 -17.25
C ASN A 572 13.12 23.95 -18.50
N THR A 573 14.03 22.97 -18.47
CA THR A 573 15.04 22.79 -19.50
C THR A 573 14.92 21.43 -20.17
N SER A 574 14.65 21.44 -21.48
CA SER A 574 14.57 20.23 -22.31
C SER A 574 15.76 20.15 -23.27
N SER A 575 16.49 19.04 -23.30
CA SER A 575 17.59 18.89 -24.28
C SER A 575 17.12 18.47 -25.68
N GLY A 576 15.82 18.20 -25.86
CA GLY A 576 15.22 17.79 -27.13
C GLY A 576 14.00 18.62 -27.52
N ASN A 577 12.81 18.03 -27.47
CA ASN A 577 11.64 18.55 -28.18
C ASN A 577 11.06 19.83 -27.58
N GLY A 578 10.53 19.80 -26.36
CA GLY A 578 10.07 21.02 -25.71
C GLY A 578 10.04 20.93 -24.21
N ALA A 579 9.85 22.07 -23.53
CA ALA A 579 9.62 22.05 -22.09
C ALA A 579 8.27 21.41 -21.74
N ASN A 580 7.25 21.62 -22.57
CA ASN A 580 5.95 20.96 -22.44
C ASN A 580 5.57 20.24 -23.74
N LEU A 581 4.97 19.05 -23.62
CA LEU A 581 4.59 18.20 -24.75
C LEU A 581 3.08 17.99 -24.84
N VAL A 582 2.55 18.16 -26.04
CA VAL A 582 1.20 17.78 -26.42
C VAL A 582 1.30 16.80 -27.59
N TYR A 583 1.02 15.53 -27.31
CA TYR A 583 1.27 14.40 -28.20
C TYR A 583 -0.03 13.75 -28.72
N PRO A 584 0.02 12.69 -29.54
CA PRO A 584 -1.18 12.14 -30.17
C PRO A 584 -2.34 11.91 -29.21
N GLY A 585 -3.54 12.29 -29.64
CA GLY A 585 -4.78 12.16 -28.88
C GLY A 585 -4.90 13.07 -27.65
N ALA A 586 -3.94 13.95 -27.40
CA ALA A 586 -4.00 14.88 -26.27
C ALA A 586 -4.94 16.07 -26.55
N LYS A 587 -5.69 16.47 -25.52
CA LYS A 587 -6.48 17.72 -25.48
C LYS A 587 -6.09 18.52 -24.26
N VAL A 588 -5.40 19.63 -24.46
CA VAL A 588 -4.83 20.42 -23.37
C VAL A 588 -5.39 21.82 -23.36
N THR A 589 -5.76 22.32 -22.18
CA THR A 589 -6.14 23.73 -21.98
C THR A 589 -5.20 24.38 -20.98
N PHE A 590 -4.59 25.49 -21.37
CA PHE A 590 -3.87 26.39 -20.47
C PHE A 590 -4.72 27.63 -20.25
N LYS A 591 -5.14 27.86 -19.00
CA LYS A 591 -5.99 28.98 -18.63
C LYS A 591 -5.32 29.77 -17.52
N ASP A 592 -5.24 31.09 -17.68
CA ASP A 592 -4.67 32.01 -16.69
C ASP A 592 -3.23 31.60 -16.27
N CYS A 593 -2.46 30.97 -17.17
CA CYS A 593 -1.15 30.39 -16.88
C CYS A 593 0.02 31.29 -17.27
N ILE A 594 1.19 31.06 -16.66
CA ILE A 594 2.47 31.71 -17.00
C ILE A 594 3.48 30.66 -17.43
N PHE A 595 4.02 30.78 -18.65
CA PHE A 595 5.14 29.99 -19.16
C PHE A 595 6.33 30.91 -19.35
N ARG A 596 7.33 30.82 -18.47
CA ARG A 596 8.46 31.76 -18.46
C ARG A 596 9.82 31.09 -18.38
N GLY A 597 10.79 31.60 -19.14
CA GLY A 597 12.19 31.19 -19.03
C GLY A 597 12.47 29.73 -19.41
N ASN A 598 11.49 29.04 -19.99
CA ASN A 598 11.67 27.65 -20.39
C ASN A 598 12.61 27.58 -21.59
N THR A 599 13.48 26.58 -21.59
CA THR A 599 14.52 26.40 -22.61
C THR A 599 14.41 25.02 -23.23
N ALA A 600 14.49 24.95 -24.57
CA ALA A 600 14.53 23.67 -25.27
C ALA A 600 15.40 23.69 -26.54
N THR A 601 15.71 22.53 -27.10
CA THR A 601 16.42 22.44 -28.39
C THR A 601 15.49 22.69 -29.58
N LEU A 602 14.25 22.17 -29.58
CA LEU A 602 13.29 22.41 -30.67
C LEU A 602 12.30 23.52 -30.35
N ALA A 603 11.48 23.42 -29.30
CA ALA A 603 10.41 24.38 -28.97
C ALA A 603 10.43 24.77 -27.49
N ALA A 604 10.59 26.06 -27.18
CA ALA A 604 11.00 26.43 -25.84
C ALA A 604 9.94 26.14 -24.77
N ALA A 605 8.70 26.61 -24.95
CA ALA A 605 7.64 26.42 -23.97
C ALA A 605 6.77 25.21 -24.29
N ALA A 606 6.20 25.10 -25.49
CA ALA A 606 5.32 23.98 -25.85
C ALA A 606 5.61 23.43 -27.26
N TYR A 607 5.71 22.11 -27.34
CA TYR A 607 5.79 21.37 -28.60
C TYR A 607 4.52 20.52 -28.77
N LEU A 608 3.77 20.80 -29.84
CA LEU A 608 2.59 20.03 -30.22
C LEU A 608 2.97 19.17 -31.41
N TYR A 609 2.79 17.86 -31.28
CA TYR A 609 3.15 16.94 -32.34
C TYR A 609 2.20 15.76 -32.40
N THR A 610 1.84 15.37 -33.62
CA THR A 610 1.20 14.08 -33.86
C THR A 610 1.69 13.43 -35.15
N ASP A 611 1.81 12.11 -35.14
CA ASP A 611 1.97 11.23 -36.30
C ASP A 611 0.83 10.20 -36.40
N LYS A 612 -0.20 10.34 -35.58
CA LYS A 612 -1.35 9.45 -35.55
C LYS A 612 -2.63 10.25 -35.31
N ASP A 613 -3.13 10.26 -34.08
CA ASP A 613 -4.39 10.89 -33.68
C ASP A 613 -4.23 12.39 -33.42
N ALA A 614 -5.26 13.20 -33.70
CA ALA A 614 -5.19 14.66 -33.56
C ALA A 614 -4.70 15.09 -32.17
N ALA A 615 -3.88 16.15 -32.15
CA ALA A 615 -3.44 16.82 -30.93
C ALA A 615 -3.99 18.25 -30.88
N GLU A 616 -4.52 18.66 -29.73
CA GLU A 616 -5.17 19.94 -29.55
C GLU A 616 -4.64 20.68 -28.31
N LEU A 617 -4.32 21.96 -28.49
CA LEU A 617 -3.99 22.88 -27.41
C LEU A 617 -4.85 24.14 -27.50
N THR A 618 -5.46 24.50 -26.38
CA THR A 618 -6.19 25.76 -26.19
C THR A 618 -5.50 26.60 -25.13
N VAL A 619 -5.17 27.85 -25.45
CA VAL A 619 -4.47 28.81 -24.60
C VAL A 619 -5.38 30.00 -24.36
N LEU A 620 -5.75 30.24 -23.10
CA LEU A 620 -6.70 31.27 -22.68
C LEU A 620 -6.03 32.14 -21.62
N ASN A 621 -6.11 33.46 -21.78
CA ASN A 621 -5.71 34.43 -20.76
C ASN A 621 -4.26 34.26 -20.24
N SER A 622 -3.37 33.69 -21.04
CA SER A 622 -2.07 33.19 -20.57
C SER A 622 -0.90 34.03 -21.07
N GLU A 623 0.22 33.94 -20.35
CA GLU A 623 1.50 34.59 -20.69
C GLU A 623 2.53 33.56 -21.15
N PHE A 624 3.20 33.83 -22.27
CA PHE A 624 4.42 33.14 -22.69
C PHE A 624 5.56 34.16 -22.80
N SER A 625 6.56 34.07 -21.92
CA SER A 625 7.62 35.07 -21.87
C SER A 625 9.04 34.56 -21.65
N GLY A 626 10.00 35.17 -22.34
CA GLY A 626 11.43 34.86 -22.14
C GLY A 626 11.81 33.41 -22.42
N ASN A 627 10.98 32.64 -23.14
CA ASN A 627 11.28 31.25 -23.47
C ASN A 627 12.26 31.21 -24.65
N THR A 628 13.24 30.32 -24.62
CA THR A 628 14.37 30.30 -25.57
C THR A 628 14.58 28.93 -26.21
N THR A 629 14.74 28.90 -27.54
CA THR A 629 15.07 27.67 -28.28
C THR A 629 16.10 27.89 -29.38
N ALA A 630 16.95 26.88 -29.60
CA ALA A 630 17.81 26.80 -30.79
C ALA A 630 17.03 26.38 -32.06
N GLY A 631 15.79 25.92 -31.90
CA GLY A 631 14.91 25.46 -32.95
C GLY A 631 13.86 26.50 -33.35
N ARG A 632 12.61 26.07 -33.42
CA ARG A 632 11.44 26.82 -33.92
C ARG A 632 10.45 27.01 -32.78
N GLY A 633 9.65 28.07 -32.83
CA GLY A 633 8.62 28.26 -31.80
C GLY A 633 9.26 28.66 -30.48
N GLY A 634 9.72 29.90 -30.40
CA GLY A 634 10.30 30.43 -29.16
C GLY A 634 9.30 30.41 -28.01
N ALA A 635 7.99 30.36 -28.26
CA ALA A 635 7.01 29.91 -27.29
C ALA A 635 6.42 28.55 -27.69
N ILE A 636 5.74 28.48 -28.84
CA ILE A 636 4.98 27.30 -29.27
C ILE A 636 5.45 26.84 -30.65
N TYR A 637 5.70 25.54 -30.79
CA TYR A 637 5.90 24.90 -32.08
C TYR A 637 4.83 23.82 -32.30
N ALA A 638 3.98 24.02 -33.30
CA ALA A 638 2.97 23.07 -33.71
C ALA A 638 3.38 22.34 -34.99
N ARG A 639 3.40 21.01 -34.92
CA ARG A 639 3.85 20.16 -36.02
C ARG A 639 2.90 18.99 -36.27
N ALA A 640 2.42 18.85 -37.50
CA ALA A 640 1.66 17.67 -37.93
C ALA A 640 2.52 16.72 -38.77
N GLY A 641 2.41 15.42 -38.45
CA GLY A 641 2.97 14.27 -39.15
C GLY A 641 1.92 13.28 -39.63
N SER A 642 0.62 13.56 -39.40
CA SER A 642 -0.53 12.77 -39.87
C SER A 642 -1.66 13.66 -40.38
N ALA A 643 -2.63 13.04 -41.06
CA ALA A 643 -3.80 13.71 -41.63
C ALA A 643 -4.79 14.24 -40.59
N GLU A 644 -4.78 13.69 -39.38
CA GLU A 644 -5.61 14.18 -38.27
C GLU A 644 -5.19 15.59 -37.81
N GLY A 645 -3.89 15.91 -37.99
CA GLY A 645 -3.36 17.25 -37.83
C GLY A 645 -3.24 17.76 -36.40
N VAL A 646 -2.89 19.04 -36.29
CA VAL A 646 -2.77 19.75 -35.01
C VAL A 646 -3.66 20.98 -35.00
N LYS A 647 -4.36 21.18 -33.88
CA LYS A 647 -5.18 22.38 -33.63
C LYS A 647 -4.60 23.17 -32.47
N LEU A 648 -4.38 24.47 -32.70
CA LEU A 648 -3.95 25.42 -31.69
C LEU A 648 -4.96 26.57 -31.63
N HIS A 649 -5.52 26.82 -30.47
CA HIS A 649 -6.38 27.97 -30.24
C HIS A 649 -5.75 28.88 -29.19
N VAL A 650 -5.68 30.17 -29.47
CA VAL A 650 -5.08 31.18 -28.60
C VAL A 650 -6.05 32.34 -28.45
N ALA A 651 -6.44 32.66 -27.22
CA ALA A 651 -7.36 33.73 -26.91
C ALA A 651 -6.87 34.58 -25.75
N ASN A 652 -7.02 35.90 -25.87
CA ASN A 652 -6.70 36.85 -24.80
C ASN A 652 -5.32 36.61 -24.19
N SER A 653 -4.32 36.26 -24.99
CA SER A 653 -3.02 35.82 -24.48
C SER A 653 -1.90 36.70 -24.97
N THR A 654 -0.82 36.77 -24.18
CA THR A 654 0.32 37.63 -24.43
C THR A 654 1.59 36.81 -24.62
N PHE A 655 2.29 37.04 -25.73
CA PHE A 655 3.57 36.41 -26.07
C PHE A 655 4.64 37.49 -26.24
N TYR A 656 5.65 37.51 -25.37
CA TYR A 656 6.71 38.52 -25.45
C TYR A 656 8.09 38.05 -25.01
N GLY A 657 9.13 38.62 -25.62
CA GLY A 657 10.52 38.31 -25.24
C GLY A 657 10.93 36.87 -25.50
N ASN A 658 10.15 36.08 -26.24
CA ASN A 658 10.52 34.72 -26.60
C ASN A 658 11.56 34.75 -27.74
N GLN A 659 12.47 33.78 -27.73
CA GLN A 659 13.59 33.72 -28.67
C GLN A 659 13.65 32.36 -29.39
N ALA A 660 13.84 32.40 -30.71
CA ALA A 660 14.12 31.22 -31.52
C ALA A 660 15.27 31.48 -32.49
N ALA A 661 16.17 30.50 -32.66
CA ALA A 661 17.21 30.55 -33.70
C ALA A 661 16.71 30.09 -35.09
N SER A 662 15.41 29.81 -35.21
CA SER A 662 14.71 29.52 -36.47
C SER A 662 13.36 30.26 -36.56
N THR A 663 12.48 29.87 -37.48
CA THR A 663 11.19 30.54 -37.70
C THR A 663 10.25 30.46 -36.51
N GLY A 664 9.37 31.46 -36.38
CA GLY A 664 8.32 31.51 -35.37
C GLY A 664 8.92 31.80 -34.01
N SER A 665 9.46 33.00 -33.80
CA SER A 665 10.02 33.38 -32.49
C SER A 665 8.97 33.37 -31.37
N ALA A 666 7.68 33.49 -31.69
CA ALA A 666 6.59 33.14 -30.80
C ALA A 666 5.97 31.80 -31.18
N ILE A 667 5.37 31.70 -32.37
CA ILE A 667 4.60 30.53 -32.82
C ILE A 667 5.15 30.04 -34.16
N ALA A 668 5.58 28.79 -34.23
CA ALA A 668 5.98 28.14 -35.47
C ALA A 668 4.98 27.05 -35.86
N LEU A 669 4.66 26.95 -37.15
CA LEU A 669 3.82 25.89 -37.70
C LEU A 669 4.59 25.09 -38.76
N TYR A 670 4.45 23.77 -38.73
CA TYR A 670 5.08 22.88 -39.71
C TYR A 670 4.22 21.66 -40.02
N GLY A 671 4.12 21.29 -41.28
CA GLY A 671 3.27 20.19 -41.73
C GLY A 671 3.46 19.95 -43.22
N LYS A 672 2.42 19.42 -43.87
CA LYS A 672 2.33 19.24 -45.33
C LYS A 672 0.87 19.38 -45.74
N ALA A 673 0.58 19.41 -47.04
CA ALA A 673 -0.78 19.60 -47.54
C ALA A 673 -1.81 18.59 -46.98
N ASP A 674 -1.36 17.37 -46.73
CA ASP A 674 -2.08 16.23 -46.15
C ASP A 674 -1.83 16.06 -44.64
N MET A 675 -1.09 16.97 -44.01
CA MET A 675 -0.77 16.96 -42.57
C MET A 675 -1.04 18.36 -42.00
N PRO A 676 -2.32 18.69 -41.75
CA PRO A 676 -2.72 20.07 -41.52
C PRO A 676 -2.32 20.56 -40.13
N VAL A 677 -1.93 21.83 -40.04
CA VAL A 677 -1.81 22.55 -38.76
C VAL A 677 -2.66 23.81 -38.85
N VAL A 678 -3.59 23.96 -37.92
CA VAL A 678 -4.48 25.13 -37.84
C VAL A 678 -4.22 25.86 -36.54
N VAL A 679 -3.86 27.14 -36.63
CA VAL A 679 -3.83 28.06 -35.50
C VAL A 679 -4.94 29.11 -35.63
N ASN A 680 -5.71 29.30 -34.56
CA ASN A 680 -6.66 30.38 -34.43
C ASN A 680 -6.23 31.30 -33.30
N ILE A 681 -6.06 32.58 -33.58
CA ILE A 681 -5.59 33.59 -32.64
C ILE A 681 -6.65 34.68 -32.54
N TYR A 682 -7.16 34.88 -31.33
CA TYR A 682 -8.22 35.82 -31.03
C TYR A 682 -7.75 36.79 -29.98
N SER A 683 -7.97 38.08 -30.20
CA SER A 683 -7.80 39.11 -29.18
C SER A 683 -6.49 38.97 -28.41
N SER A 684 -5.37 38.73 -29.09
CA SER A 684 -4.09 38.41 -28.43
C SER A 684 -3.00 39.41 -28.81
N THR A 685 -1.97 39.52 -27.99
CA THR A 685 -0.84 40.43 -28.21
C THR A 685 0.48 39.66 -28.33
N ILE A 686 1.14 39.76 -29.48
CA ILE A 686 2.42 39.10 -29.76
C ILE A 686 3.44 40.18 -30.13
N THR A 687 4.37 40.47 -29.23
CA THR A 687 5.30 41.61 -29.38
C THR A 687 6.67 41.33 -28.77
N GLY A 688 7.73 41.94 -29.29
CA GLY A 688 9.08 41.83 -28.71
C GLY A 688 9.68 40.42 -28.75
N ASN A 689 9.18 39.50 -29.59
CA ASN A 689 9.76 38.16 -29.76
C ASN A 689 10.89 38.22 -30.82
N THR A 690 11.98 37.51 -30.60
CA THR A 690 13.21 37.64 -31.38
C THR A 690 13.55 36.36 -32.14
N CYS A 691 13.67 36.47 -33.46
CA CYS A 691 14.29 35.45 -34.30
C CYS A 691 15.76 35.83 -34.53
N THR A 692 16.69 35.01 -34.02
CA THR A 692 18.15 35.21 -34.15
C THR A 692 18.74 34.55 -35.39
N ARG A 693 17.88 33.97 -36.26
CA ARG A 693 18.33 33.34 -37.50
C ARG A 693 18.95 34.37 -38.43
N THR A 694 20.21 34.17 -38.81
CA THR A 694 20.97 35.05 -39.69
C THR A 694 20.84 34.74 -41.20
N SER A 695 20.13 33.67 -41.56
CA SER A 695 19.91 33.29 -42.97
C SER A 695 18.95 34.26 -43.67
N ASN A 696 18.94 34.27 -45.01
CA ASN A 696 18.07 35.14 -45.84
C ASN A 696 16.58 34.73 -45.86
N THR A 697 16.18 33.71 -45.08
CA THR A 697 14.78 33.26 -45.04
C THR A 697 14.09 33.93 -43.85
N PRO A 698 12.91 34.56 -44.02
CA PRO A 698 12.28 35.29 -42.92
C PRO A 698 11.91 34.47 -41.70
N GLY A 699 12.10 35.07 -40.53
CA GLY A 699 11.88 34.44 -39.22
C GLY A 699 10.42 34.45 -38.77
N GLY A 700 9.76 35.62 -38.79
CA GLY A 700 8.41 35.83 -38.26
C GLY A 700 8.24 35.49 -36.77
N ALA A 701 7.46 36.28 -36.04
CA ALA A 701 6.95 35.89 -34.73
C ALA A 701 5.96 34.73 -34.90
N ILE A 702 5.15 34.79 -35.96
CA ILE A 702 4.38 33.66 -36.47
C ILE A 702 4.96 33.20 -37.80
N GLY A 703 5.35 31.93 -37.90
CA GLY A 703 5.96 31.36 -39.11
C GLY A 703 5.18 30.17 -39.68
N LEU A 704 4.81 30.26 -40.96
CA LEU A 704 4.20 29.19 -41.76
C LEU A 704 5.16 28.76 -42.86
N GLU A 705 5.73 27.56 -42.77
CA GLU A 705 6.80 27.16 -43.69
C GLU A 705 6.39 26.25 -44.86
N THR A 706 5.29 25.52 -44.73
CA THR A 706 4.90 24.43 -45.65
C THR A 706 3.44 24.56 -46.09
N ALA A 707 3.03 23.83 -47.13
CA ALA A 707 1.62 23.74 -47.49
C ALA A 707 0.82 23.04 -46.37
N GLY A 708 -0.51 23.25 -46.34
CA GLY A 708 -1.41 22.66 -45.31
C GLY A 708 -1.46 23.40 -43.98
N LEU A 709 -0.78 24.55 -43.88
CA LEU A 709 -0.78 25.39 -42.69
C LEU A 709 -1.82 26.50 -42.80
N THR A 710 -2.56 26.74 -41.73
CA THR A 710 -3.55 27.82 -41.65
C THR A 710 -3.35 28.63 -40.39
N ALA A 711 -3.25 29.96 -40.54
CA ALA A 711 -3.29 30.91 -39.43
C ALA A 711 -4.47 31.87 -39.58
N ASN A 712 -5.41 31.80 -38.65
CA ASN A 712 -6.55 32.71 -38.61
C ASN A 712 -6.35 33.68 -37.45
N ILE A 713 -6.19 34.96 -37.76
CA ILE A 713 -5.81 36.01 -36.81
C ILE A 713 -6.94 37.05 -36.77
N TYR A 714 -7.56 37.17 -35.60
CA TYR A 714 -8.70 38.02 -35.36
C TYR A 714 -8.47 38.92 -34.15
N ASN A 715 -8.88 40.18 -34.25
CA ASN A 715 -8.84 41.14 -33.15
C ASN A 715 -7.48 41.27 -32.44
N SER A 716 -6.36 40.96 -33.09
CA SER A 716 -5.08 40.75 -32.42
C SER A 716 -4.04 41.80 -32.80
N VAL A 717 -3.04 42.00 -31.94
CA VAL A 717 -1.90 42.89 -32.21
C VAL A 717 -0.63 42.06 -32.31
N ILE A 718 -0.06 41.97 -33.51
CA ILE A 718 1.20 41.27 -33.77
C ILE A 718 2.15 42.30 -34.36
N SER A 719 2.91 42.96 -33.48
CA SER A 719 3.77 44.08 -33.87
C SER A 719 4.95 44.24 -32.93
N GLY A 720 6.06 44.78 -33.45
CA GLY A 720 7.27 45.04 -32.66
C GLY A 720 8.07 43.78 -32.34
N ASN A 721 7.88 42.70 -33.10
CA ASN A 721 8.78 41.56 -33.04
C ASN A 721 10.04 41.82 -33.87
N ILE A 722 11.09 41.05 -33.62
CA ILE A 722 12.42 41.28 -34.17
C ILE A 722 12.85 40.04 -34.96
N TRP A 723 13.33 40.26 -36.18
CA TRP A 723 14.15 39.29 -36.90
C TRP A 723 15.48 39.98 -37.21
N GLU A 724 16.57 39.47 -36.62
CA GLU A 724 17.87 40.15 -36.63
C GLU A 724 18.43 40.35 -38.04
N ALA A 725 18.10 39.47 -39.00
CA ALA A 725 18.59 39.59 -40.37
C ALA A 725 17.73 40.48 -41.28
N ALA A 726 16.43 40.69 -41.00
CA ALA A 726 15.60 41.65 -41.74
C ALA A 726 14.30 42.05 -40.99
N PRO A 727 14.09 43.34 -40.65
CA PRO A 727 12.95 43.74 -39.81
C PRO A 727 11.55 43.60 -40.45
N ALA A 728 11.43 43.68 -41.79
CA ALA A 728 10.13 43.83 -42.46
C ALA A 728 9.19 42.60 -42.40
N SER A 729 9.73 41.43 -42.06
CA SER A 729 8.99 40.17 -41.94
C SER A 729 9.12 39.57 -40.53
N ALA A 730 9.35 40.43 -39.54
CA ALA A 730 9.58 40.02 -38.17
C ALA A 730 8.30 39.58 -37.45
N ASP A 731 7.11 39.99 -37.91
CA ASP A 731 5.84 39.69 -37.24
C ASP A 731 5.14 38.44 -37.80
N LEU A 732 4.78 38.45 -39.09
CA LEU A 732 4.10 37.33 -39.76
C LEU A 732 4.88 36.92 -41.02
N PHE A 733 5.26 35.65 -41.08
CA PHE A 733 5.92 35.03 -42.22
C PHE A 733 5.09 33.87 -42.78
N VAL A 734 4.80 33.93 -44.07
CA VAL A 734 4.09 32.87 -44.81
C VAL A 734 4.92 32.48 -46.03
N LYS A 735 5.61 31.33 -45.93
CA LYS A 735 6.29 30.70 -47.08
C LYS A 735 5.30 29.91 -47.94
N ALA A 736 4.40 29.19 -47.28
CA ALA A 736 3.34 28.39 -47.86
C ALA A 736 2.20 28.23 -46.84
N GLY A 737 0.99 27.92 -47.31
CA GLY A 737 -0.22 27.91 -46.49
C GLY A 737 -1.02 29.20 -46.60
N THR A 738 -1.95 29.39 -45.67
CA THR A 738 -2.92 30.50 -45.70
C THR A 738 -2.90 31.27 -44.39
N ALA A 739 -2.80 32.60 -44.48
CA ALA A 739 -3.02 33.49 -43.35
C ALA A 739 -4.24 34.37 -43.60
N THR A 740 -5.23 34.29 -42.73
CA THR A 740 -6.40 35.17 -42.71
C THR A 740 -6.19 36.17 -41.59
N VAL A 741 -6.15 37.46 -41.90
CA VAL A 741 -5.98 38.53 -40.92
C VAL A 741 -7.21 39.44 -40.99
N LYS A 742 -7.94 39.59 -39.89
CA LYS A 742 -9.11 40.47 -39.82
C LYS A 742 -9.10 41.28 -38.54
N LYS A 743 -9.44 42.56 -38.65
CA LYS A 743 -9.57 43.46 -37.49
C LYS A 743 -8.34 43.38 -36.58
N SER A 744 -7.15 43.34 -37.17
CA SER A 744 -5.90 43.05 -36.47
C SER A 744 -4.78 43.96 -36.95
N VAL A 745 -3.70 44.05 -36.19
CA VAL A 745 -2.46 44.71 -36.56
C VAL A 745 -1.39 43.67 -36.88
N ILE A 746 -0.72 43.82 -38.02
CA ILE A 746 0.50 43.08 -38.40
C ILE A 746 1.56 44.10 -38.85
N ASN A 747 2.79 44.03 -38.34
CA ASN A 747 3.79 45.08 -38.57
C ASN A 747 3.21 46.44 -38.18
N THR A 748 3.10 47.35 -39.14
CA THR A 748 2.54 48.69 -38.98
C THR A 748 1.13 48.82 -39.56
N ALA A 749 0.63 47.78 -40.24
CA ALA A 749 -0.62 47.81 -40.99
C ALA A 749 -1.82 47.40 -40.14
N VAL A 750 -2.96 48.04 -40.39
CA VAL A 750 -4.24 47.79 -39.73
C VAL A 750 -5.18 47.11 -40.73
N TYR A 751 -5.74 45.97 -40.36
CA TYR A 751 -6.61 45.17 -41.23
C TYR A 751 -8.08 45.33 -40.85
N GLY A 752 -8.96 45.45 -41.85
CA GLY A 752 -10.42 45.57 -41.71
C GLY A 752 -11.14 44.23 -41.48
N ALA A 753 -12.48 44.26 -41.49
CA ALA A 753 -13.31 43.06 -41.35
C ALA A 753 -13.32 42.17 -42.60
N ASP A 754 -13.07 42.76 -43.76
CA ASP A 754 -12.89 42.07 -45.04
C ASP A 754 -11.50 41.41 -45.18
N GLY A 755 -10.57 41.79 -44.30
CA GLY A 755 -9.17 41.35 -44.33
C GLY A 755 -8.28 42.16 -45.26
N ALA A 756 -8.77 43.30 -45.78
CA ALA A 756 -7.94 44.26 -46.49
C ALA A 756 -7.25 45.22 -45.50
N VAL A 757 -6.11 45.78 -45.92
CA VAL A 757 -5.48 46.88 -45.18
C VAL A 757 -6.39 48.12 -45.26
N VAL A 758 -6.69 48.74 -44.12
CA VAL A 758 -7.55 49.91 -44.04
C VAL A 758 -6.82 51.14 -44.58
N SER A 759 -7.27 51.65 -45.73
CA SER A 759 -6.72 52.87 -46.33
C SER A 759 -6.92 54.08 -45.40
N GLY A 760 -5.84 54.83 -45.15
CA GLY A 760 -5.85 56.04 -44.32
C GLY A 760 -5.82 55.79 -42.80
N ALA A 761 -5.83 54.54 -42.34
CA ALA A 761 -5.62 54.25 -40.92
C ALA A 761 -4.19 54.67 -40.49
N PRO A 762 -4.01 55.26 -39.29
CA PRO A 762 -2.68 55.55 -38.75
C PRO A 762 -1.82 54.29 -38.72
N ALA A 763 -0.53 54.43 -39.04
CA ALA A 763 0.41 53.32 -38.92
C ALA A 763 0.58 52.94 -37.44
N PHE A 764 0.52 51.65 -37.14
CA PHE A 764 0.77 51.16 -35.79
C PHE A 764 2.27 51.16 -35.49
N ALA A 765 2.66 51.76 -34.36
CA ALA A 765 4.04 51.84 -33.92
C ALA A 765 4.20 51.21 -32.53
N ALA A 766 4.54 49.93 -32.46
CA ALA A 766 4.59 49.15 -31.22
C ALA A 766 5.36 49.85 -30.07
N ALA A 767 6.50 50.47 -30.37
CA ALA A 767 7.35 51.12 -29.36
C ALA A 767 6.66 52.30 -28.64
N SER A 768 5.73 53.00 -29.27
CA SER A 768 4.99 54.12 -28.66
C SER A 768 3.53 53.79 -28.36
N MET A 769 2.98 52.74 -28.99
CA MET A 769 1.57 52.36 -28.91
C MET A 769 1.30 51.16 -28.00
N LEU A 770 2.33 50.45 -27.55
CA LEU A 770 2.21 49.38 -26.53
C LEU A 770 2.94 49.78 -25.25
N SER A 771 2.30 49.54 -24.11
CA SER A 771 2.88 49.75 -22.78
C SER A 771 2.72 48.50 -21.93
N MET A 772 3.83 47.89 -21.51
CA MET A 772 3.79 46.70 -20.66
C MET A 772 3.18 47.02 -19.30
N LYS A 773 2.28 46.16 -18.83
CA LYS A 773 1.68 46.19 -17.50
C LYS A 773 1.97 44.89 -16.77
N LYS A 774 2.43 45.01 -15.53
CA LYS A 774 2.68 43.89 -14.62
C LYS A 774 1.90 44.14 -13.33
N GLN A 775 1.32 43.08 -12.79
CA GLN A 775 0.64 43.09 -11.50
C GLN A 775 0.87 41.74 -10.84
N ASP A 776 1.14 41.73 -9.53
CA ASP A 776 1.34 40.49 -8.79
C ASP A 776 0.10 39.61 -8.85
N GLY A 777 0.31 38.30 -9.03
CA GLY A 777 -0.76 37.31 -9.18
C GLY A 777 -1.52 37.37 -10.51
N LYS A 778 -1.09 38.21 -11.47
CA LYS A 778 -1.66 38.26 -12.82
C LYS A 778 -0.61 37.99 -13.90
N THR A 779 -1.08 37.55 -15.05
CA THR A 779 -0.26 37.45 -16.27
C THR A 779 0.18 38.85 -16.74
N THR A 780 1.33 38.96 -17.37
CA THR A 780 1.81 40.21 -17.97
C THR A 780 1.00 40.51 -19.23
N VAL A 781 0.62 41.77 -19.41
CA VAL A 781 -0.13 42.26 -20.58
C VAL A 781 0.51 43.51 -21.16
N PHE A 782 0.00 43.95 -22.31
CA PHE A 782 0.38 45.23 -22.91
C PHE A 782 -0.88 46.06 -23.16
N SER A 783 -0.93 47.26 -22.57
CA SER A 783 -2.00 48.22 -22.82
C SER A 783 -1.72 49.09 -24.05
N LEU A 784 -2.80 49.60 -24.63
CA LEU A 784 -2.76 50.45 -25.81
C LEU A 784 -2.51 51.90 -25.41
N ALA A 785 -1.33 52.42 -25.73
CA ALA A 785 -0.94 53.80 -25.45
C ALA A 785 -1.19 54.73 -26.66
N GLY A 786 -1.30 56.04 -26.41
CA GLY A 786 -1.53 57.07 -27.43
C GLY A 786 -3.01 57.25 -27.83
N SER A 787 -3.38 58.47 -28.23
CA SER A 787 -4.72 58.80 -28.75
C SER A 787 -4.93 58.25 -30.16
N ASP A 788 -3.88 58.29 -30.98
CA ASP A 788 -3.94 57.96 -32.41
C ASP A 788 -3.69 56.48 -32.68
N ASN A 789 -3.81 55.66 -31.63
CA ASN A 789 -3.57 54.23 -31.70
C ASN A 789 -4.73 53.52 -32.40
N PRO A 790 -4.53 52.99 -33.63
CA PRO A 790 -5.63 52.40 -34.39
C PRO A 790 -6.19 51.12 -33.74
N ALA A 791 -5.42 50.44 -32.89
CA ALA A 791 -5.90 49.26 -32.17
C ALA A 791 -7.04 49.57 -31.18
N LYS A 792 -7.25 50.85 -30.82
CA LYS A 792 -8.36 51.29 -29.95
C LYS A 792 -9.71 51.41 -30.67
N THR A 793 -9.73 51.46 -32.00
CA THR A 793 -10.95 51.79 -32.76
C THR A 793 -11.28 50.78 -33.85
N TYR A 794 -10.28 50.08 -34.40
CA TYR A 794 -10.49 49.21 -35.55
C TYR A 794 -10.75 47.74 -35.18
N GLY A 795 -10.96 47.40 -33.91
CA GLY A 795 -11.24 46.02 -33.46
C GLY A 795 -12.66 45.52 -33.79
N TYR A 796 -12.97 44.34 -33.27
CA TYR A 796 -14.33 43.81 -33.20
C TYR A 796 -15.06 44.36 -31.96
N ASP A 797 -16.36 44.60 -32.09
CA ASP A 797 -17.24 44.76 -30.93
C ASP A 797 -17.50 43.40 -30.24
N VAL A 798 -18.16 43.43 -29.08
CA VAL A 798 -18.42 42.23 -28.27
C VAL A 798 -19.24 41.20 -29.04
N ALA A 799 -20.26 41.64 -29.79
CA ALA A 799 -21.10 40.75 -30.58
C ALA A 799 -20.29 40.04 -31.68
N GLY A 800 -19.43 40.79 -32.39
CA GLY A 800 -18.51 40.24 -33.37
C GLY A 800 -17.51 39.26 -32.77
N LEU A 801 -16.94 39.56 -31.60
CA LEU A 801 -16.04 38.65 -30.88
C LEU A 801 -16.72 37.34 -30.50
N LYS A 802 -17.93 37.41 -29.93
CA LYS A 802 -18.71 36.23 -29.56
C LYS A 802 -19.02 35.33 -30.77
N ALA A 803 -19.29 35.93 -31.92
CA ALA A 803 -19.56 35.21 -33.16
C ALA A 803 -18.33 34.47 -33.73
N LEU A 804 -17.11 34.89 -33.39
CA LEU A 804 -15.86 34.25 -33.84
C LEU A 804 -15.50 33.00 -33.04
N GLY A 805 -15.97 32.87 -31.80
CA GLY A 805 -15.47 31.92 -30.80
C GLY A 805 -16.06 30.50 -30.86
N ALA A 806 -16.53 30.02 -32.02
CA ALA A 806 -17.14 28.68 -32.12
C ALA A 806 -16.24 27.52 -31.67
N SER A 807 -14.91 27.72 -31.62
CA SER A 807 -13.92 26.70 -31.25
C SER A 807 -13.34 26.82 -29.83
N ILE A 808 -13.63 27.90 -29.08
CA ILE A 808 -13.04 28.18 -27.75
C ILE A 808 -14.04 28.69 -26.70
N ASP A 809 -15.35 28.54 -26.96
CA ASP A 809 -16.44 29.26 -26.30
C ASP A 809 -16.28 30.79 -26.43
N GLY A 810 -17.10 31.41 -27.29
CA GLY A 810 -17.05 32.86 -27.55
C GLY A 810 -17.25 33.75 -26.32
N SER A 811 -17.78 33.22 -25.21
CA SER A 811 -17.91 33.95 -23.94
C SER A 811 -16.55 34.42 -23.38
N ILE A 812 -15.47 33.67 -23.63
CA ILE A 812 -14.12 34.04 -23.16
C ILE A 812 -13.64 35.36 -23.76
N LEU A 813 -14.08 35.67 -24.98
CA LEU A 813 -13.69 36.87 -25.73
C LEU A 813 -14.47 38.13 -25.32
N GLU A 814 -15.53 38.00 -24.51
CA GLU A 814 -16.25 39.16 -23.95
C GLU A 814 -15.42 39.90 -22.90
N LYS A 815 -14.38 39.25 -22.38
CA LYS A 815 -13.41 39.79 -21.44
C LYS A 815 -12.01 39.83 -22.06
N ASP A 816 -11.15 40.60 -21.44
CA ASP A 816 -9.72 40.63 -21.73
C ASP A 816 -8.94 39.60 -20.88
N GLN A 817 -7.63 39.57 -21.05
CA GLN A 817 -6.71 38.66 -20.36
C GLN A 817 -6.77 38.77 -18.83
N TRP A 818 -7.13 39.93 -18.27
CA TRP A 818 -7.27 40.16 -16.83
C TRP A 818 -8.72 40.05 -16.34
N GLY A 819 -9.65 39.67 -17.21
CA GLY A 819 -11.06 39.52 -16.91
C GLY A 819 -11.87 40.82 -16.98
N ASN A 820 -11.30 41.91 -17.48
CA ASN A 820 -12.03 43.17 -17.68
C ASN A 820 -13.00 43.02 -18.85
N SER A 821 -14.21 43.55 -18.72
CA SER A 821 -15.20 43.53 -19.79
C SER A 821 -14.77 44.41 -20.97
N ARG A 822 -14.91 43.89 -22.19
CA ARG A 822 -14.74 44.69 -23.40
C ARG A 822 -16.00 45.50 -23.65
N SER A 823 -15.89 46.83 -23.65
CA SER A 823 -17.00 47.74 -23.95
C SER A 823 -16.86 48.47 -25.29
N ALA A 824 -15.66 48.41 -25.89
CA ALA A 824 -15.31 49.09 -27.12
C ALA A 824 -14.67 48.14 -28.15
N SER A 825 -14.61 48.57 -29.41
CA SER A 825 -14.01 47.83 -30.51
C SER A 825 -12.47 47.89 -30.49
N VAL A 826 -11.87 47.16 -29.54
CA VAL A 826 -10.44 47.22 -29.23
C VAL A 826 -9.75 45.89 -29.55
N MET A 827 -8.57 45.97 -30.17
CA MET A 827 -7.71 44.82 -30.48
C MET A 827 -6.76 44.47 -29.33
N GLY A 828 -6.25 43.24 -29.33
CA GLY A 828 -5.21 42.77 -28.43
C GLY A 828 -5.76 42.14 -27.14
N ALA A 829 -4.83 41.65 -26.32
CA ALA A 829 -5.10 40.84 -25.13
C ALA A 829 -5.72 41.60 -23.97
N TYR A 830 -5.53 42.92 -23.90
CA TYR A 830 -5.89 43.73 -22.74
C TYR A 830 -6.63 45.00 -23.16
N VAL A 831 -7.61 45.41 -22.36
CA VAL A 831 -8.33 46.68 -22.50
C VAL A 831 -8.24 47.46 -21.19
N GLU A 832 -8.14 48.79 -21.29
CA GLU A 832 -8.12 49.69 -20.12
C GLU A 832 -9.51 50.04 -19.61
#